data_AF-A0A329XLR3-F1
#
_entry.id   AF-A0A329XLR3-F1
#
_cell.length_a   1.000
_cell.length_b   1.000
_cell.length_c   1.000
_cell.angle_alpha   90.00
_cell.angle_beta   90.00
_cell.angle_gamma   90.00
#
_symmetry.space_group_name_H-M   'P 1'
#
loop_
_entity.id
_entity.type
_entity.pdbx_description
1 polymer ?
#
loop_
_entity_poly.entity_id
_entity_poly.type
_entity_poly.pdbx_seq_one_letter_code
_entity_poly.pdbx_strand_id
1 'polypeptide(L)'
;MYTVVAEDADESTVAALEELVINYAPQVLDGVASRADDPGPNWNDPTDADPSAEPTAFATAEQTAAVAASADSSDRARSDAEDAKNAKPDELLELIHGSVADHQNDEVYAAAFADAMGPEGMAELAYTINQQRQQQAENLPTYDPNDPDAEYATRWQQTDYAWLSAQATLSICFGTATSSSAWTPHHRSDYAEKLSGLVTDEDQPYYMPLGFNLLLKGANRSATNILTGAPATAGGVFNDYFLQDLGSAVRAHERAGDDLPEWQLQRMKASPPEGTVGDWDPMTGILTAMGRQPDAALEFLASPVDDRAIEQTVVVDGTTWEWLKGREWDSSGFEALTAAVAGASEHRRLTTGTKDERAAWITEQAVVDMAGHKGSLWSDASRQNAAAVLANSMQEIDEAANGAQRSAEASGFNASMPAGWEEGHRYEVRSLLQETLKDDIALQTVSAAAGRYTSLRLDDALEMLPADSDGSEDSEKSNLKKASSLIVQKLYPDGRLLGYIQGAAEKGRGDEGEQLDATNQMLLNAFDDGVYSTADTVAGAAGPAWGGMARQSAQSYTVAALQNPIVGAPDRSDVQEFGISEAVRRHFLVEAYSKLDERGLLPAGAYENPDGRRYTYAWMKQDSTGLPKLDVAVLLFNSGNIPQFASWLLDPDLSGVTIRDGVPAVDAFEVGHDAGGA
;
A
#
# COMPACT_ATOMS: atom_id res chain seq x y z
N MET A 1 29.01 14.39 29.11
CA MET A 1 28.63 14.84 30.47
C MET A 1 27.82 16.12 30.29
N TYR A 2 26.50 15.97 30.16
CA TYR A 2 25.56 17.10 30.03
C TYR A 2 24.88 17.29 31.38
N THR A 3 25.11 18.44 32.02
CA THR A 3 24.37 18.90 33.19
C THR A 3 23.08 19.56 32.72
N VAL A 4 21.94 18.95 33.00
CA VAL A 4 20.62 19.59 32.92
C VAL A 4 20.37 20.22 34.30
N VAL A 5 20.22 21.54 34.34
CA VAL A 5 19.74 22.26 35.52
C VAL A 5 18.24 22.41 35.35
N ALA A 6 17.46 21.65 36.13
CA ALA A 6 16.01 21.78 36.20
C ALA A 6 15.67 22.68 37.39
N GLU A 7 15.42 23.96 37.14
CA GLU A 7 14.65 24.79 38.06
C GLU A 7 13.16 24.62 37.66
N ASP A 8 12.34 24.18 38.63
CA ASP A 8 10.88 24.01 38.57
C ASP A 8 10.29 22.67 38.07
N ALA A 9 10.91 21.52 38.40
CA ALA A 9 10.23 20.22 38.34
C ALA A 9 9.65 19.84 39.72
N ASP A 10 8.38 19.44 39.79
CA ASP A 10 7.75 18.97 41.04
C ASP A 10 8.29 17.58 41.45
N GLU A 11 8.27 17.26 42.75
CA GLU A 11 8.82 16.02 43.33
C GLU A 11 8.32 14.72 42.66
N SER A 12 7.12 14.72 42.08
CA SER A 12 6.57 13.57 41.34
C SER A 12 7.24 13.37 39.98
N THR A 13 7.65 14.46 39.32
CA THR A 13 8.38 14.41 38.05
C THR A 13 9.83 13.95 38.26
N VAL A 14 10.43 14.36 39.38
CA VAL A 14 11.77 13.88 39.79
C VAL A 14 11.74 12.39 40.14
N ALA A 15 10.72 11.93 40.87
CA ALA A 15 10.56 10.52 41.20
C ALA A 15 10.33 9.62 39.96
N ALA A 16 9.57 10.10 38.97
CA ALA A 16 9.35 9.39 37.71
C ALA A 16 10.63 9.30 36.85
N LEU A 17 11.45 10.35 36.85
CA LEU A 17 12.76 10.35 36.18
C LEU A 17 13.78 9.46 36.90
N GLU A 18 13.77 9.42 38.24
CA GLU A 18 14.62 8.51 39.02
C GLU A 18 14.24 7.03 38.77
N GLU A 19 12.96 6.70 38.66
CA GLU A 19 12.51 5.34 38.34
C GLU A 19 12.88 4.92 36.91
N LEU A 20 12.85 5.85 35.95
CA LEU A 20 13.28 5.62 34.56
C LEU A 20 14.80 5.41 34.46
N VAL A 21 15.59 6.18 35.22
CA VAL A 21 17.05 6.03 35.28
C VAL A 21 17.44 4.73 35.99
N ILE A 22 16.75 4.34 37.06
CA ILE A 22 17.02 3.09 37.79
C ILE A 22 16.68 1.85 36.92
N ASN A 23 15.59 1.90 36.15
CA ASN A 23 15.15 0.75 35.35
C ASN A 23 15.88 0.61 34.01
N TYR A 24 16.35 1.70 33.39
CA TYR A 24 16.93 1.67 32.04
C TYR A 24 18.44 1.98 31.97
N ALA A 25 19.07 2.55 33.00
CA ALA A 25 20.53 2.72 33.03
C ALA A 25 21.35 1.41 33.00
N PRO A 26 20.87 0.25 33.52
CA PRO A 26 21.62 -1.00 33.41
C PRO A 26 21.75 -1.55 31.98
N GLN A 27 20.95 -1.07 31.02
CA GLN A 27 20.97 -1.56 29.63
C GLN A 27 21.84 -0.72 28.68
N VAL A 28 22.32 0.45 29.12
CA VAL A 28 23.15 1.36 28.31
C VAL A 28 24.62 1.36 28.76
N LEU A 29 24.96 0.65 29.86
CA LEU A 29 26.32 0.65 30.44
C LEU A 29 27.01 -0.72 30.49
N ASP A 30 26.47 -1.76 29.84
CA ASP A 30 27.12 -3.09 29.77
C ASP A 30 28.33 -3.14 28.79
N GLY A 31 28.75 -1.99 28.26
CA GLY A 31 29.94 -1.85 27.41
C GLY A 31 31.15 -1.17 28.06
N VAL A 32 31.02 -0.55 29.24
CA VAL A 32 32.10 0.29 29.81
C VAL A 32 32.13 0.24 31.34
N ALA A 33 32.63 -0.85 31.94
CA ALA A 33 33.35 -0.81 33.24
C ALA A 33 33.82 -2.22 33.68
N SER A 34 34.99 -2.66 33.25
CA SER A 34 35.81 -3.55 34.08
C SER A 34 37.11 -2.83 34.44
N ARG A 35 37.00 -1.75 35.21
CA ARG A 35 38.12 -1.22 36.00
C ARG A 35 37.63 -0.15 36.98
N ALA A 36 37.38 -0.59 38.20
CA ALA A 36 37.90 0.02 39.43
C ALA A 36 37.18 -0.64 40.61
N ASP A 37 37.96 -1.23 41.52
CA ASP A 37 37.84 -0.87 42.94
C ASP A 37 39.08 -1.33 43.74
N ASP A 38 39.81 -0.30 44.19
CA ASP A 38 40.30 -0.07 45.56
C ASP A 38 41.66 -0.67 46.05
N PRO A 39 42.28 -0.18 47.16
CA PRO A 39 43.28 0.88 47.13
C PRO A 39 44.58 0.57 47.95
N GLY A 40 45.76 0.91 47.42
CA GLY A 40 47.04 1.07 48.16
C GLY A 40 47.64 -0.19 48.86
N PRO A 41 48.91 -0.17 49.33
CA PRO A 41 49.81 0.96 49.56
C PRO A 41 51.13 0.93 48.75
N ASN A 42 51.68 2.13 48.61
CA ASN A 42 52.96 2.50 48.00
C ASN A 42 54.18 1.96 48.78
N TRP A 43 55.09 1.25 48.10
CA TRP A 43 56.50 1.10 48.50
C TRP A 43 57.43 1.16 47.28
N ASN A 44 58.32 2.15 47.28
CA ASN A 44 59.42 2.33 46.34
C ASN A 44 60.47 1.20 46.44
N ASP A 45 60.92 0.66 45.30
CA ASP A 45 62.36 0.47 44.94
C ASP A 45 62.48 0.10 43.44
N PRO A 46 63.38 0.72 42.62
CA PRO A 46 63.42 0.52 41.18
C PRO A 46 64.62 -0.34 40.75
N THR A 47 64.41 -1.61 40.41
CA THR A 47 65.26 -2.36 39.47
C THR A 47 64.56 -3.67 39.07
N ASP A 48 64.56 -3.94 37.77
CA ASP A 48 64.23 -5.21 37.08
C ASP A 48 62.76 -5.56 36.86
N ALA A 49 62.16 -5.06 35.76
CA ALA A 49 61.16 -5.77 34.97
C ALA A 49 61.03 -5.19 33.53
N ASP A 50 61.03 -6.09 32.55
CA ASP A 50 60.92 -5.93 31.08
C ASP A 50 59.72 -5.06 30.61
N PRO A 51 59.78 -4.40 29.44
CA PRO A 51 58.71 -3.51 28.99
C PRO A 51 57.50 -4.32 28.47
N SER A 52 56.36 -4.17 29.14
CA SER A 52 55.07 -4.71 28.70
C SER A 52 54.52 -3.90 27.52
N ALA A 53 54.16 -4.62 26.45
CA ALA A 53 53.60 -4.12 25.20
C ALA A 53 52.27 -3.37 25.36
N GLU A 54 52.07 -2.38 24.48
CA GLU A 54 50.82 -1.62 24.26
C GLU A 54 49.63 -2.53 23.89
N PRO A 55 48.37 -2.18 24.21
CA PRO A 55 47.22 -2.95 23.76
C PRO A 55 46.82 -2.52 22.35
N THR A 56 47.29 -3.26 21.34
CA THR A 56 46.68 -3.29 19.99
C THR A 56 45.38 -4.12 20.04
N ALA A 57 44.24 -3.49 19.74
CA ALA A 57 43.00 -4.19 19.48
C ALA A 57 43.11 -4.93 18.13
N PHE A 58 43.11 -6.27 18.15
CA PHE A 58 43.05 -7.08 16.94
C PHE A 58 41.58 -7.23 16.52
N ALA A 59 41.25 -6.80 15.29
CA ALA A 59 39.95 -7.06 14.67
C ALA A 59 39.70 -8.58 14.59
N THR A 60 38.46 -9.01 14.79
CA THR A 60 38.12 -10.43 14.71
C THR A 60 38.24 -10.92 13.25
N ALA A 61 38.48 -12.22 13.03
CA ALA A 61 38.53 -12.80 11.69
C ALA A 61 37.24 -12.55 10.89
N GLU A 62 36.11 -12.49 11.59
CA GLU A 62 34.79 -12.19 11.02
C GLU A 62 34.65 -10.71 10.62
N GLN A 63 35.13 -9.77 11.44
CA GLN A 63 35.20 -8.35 11.06
C GLN A 63 36.15 -8.12 9.88
N THR A 64 37.27 -8.85 9.84
CA THR A 64 38.24 -8.76 8.73
C THR A 64 37.66 -9.33 7.43
N ALA A 65 36.90 -10.42 7.51
CA ALA A 65 36.22 -11.01 6.36
C ALA A 65 35.08 -10.11 5.84
N ALA A 66 34.30 -9.48 6.74
CA ALA A 66 33.26 -8.54 6.37
C ALA A 66 33.84 -7.30 5.66
N VAL A 67 34.92 -6.73 6.19
CA VAL A 67 35.62 -5.59 5.57
C VAL A 67 36.20 -5.97 4.19
N ALA A 68 36.77 -7.17 4.05
CA ALA A 68 37.28 -7.64 2.77
C ALA A 68 36.16 -7.85 1.74
N ALA A 69 35.02 -8.44 2.14
CA ALA A 69 33.87 -8.62 1.27
C ALA A 69 33.26 -7.28 0.81
N SER A 70 33.19 -6.28 1.70
CA SER A 70 32.77 -4.92 1.33
C SER A 70 33.76 -4.24 0.37
N ALA A 71 35.07 -4.47 0.53
CA ALA A 71 36.07 -3.95 -0.39
C ALA A 71 35.96 -4.58 -1.79
N ASP A 72 35.81 -5.91 -1.86
CA ASP A 72 35.62 -6.65 -3.12
C ASP A 72 34.33 -6.22 -3.84
N SER A 73 33.23 -6.06 -3.10
CA SER A 73 31.95 -5.55 -3.62
C SER A 73 32.09 -4.13 -4.18
N SER A 74 32.78 -3.25 -3.46
CA SER A 74 33.03 -1.86 -3.89
C SER A 74 33.93 -1.77 -5.12
N ASP A 75 35.00 -2.55 -5.20
CA ASP A 75 35.91 -2.56 -6.35
C ASP A 75 35.24 -3.14 -7.60
N ARG A 76 34.42 -4.18 -7.41
CA ARG A 76 33.60 -4.74 -8.49
C ARG A 76 32.61 -3.71 -9.03
N ALA A 77 31.89 -3.02 -8.15
CA ALA A 77 30.95 -1.97 -8.53
C ALA A 77 31.60 -0.86 -9.38
N ARG A 78 32.82 -0.43 -9.02
CA ARG A 78 33.56 0.58 -9.82
C ARG A 78 33.96 0.05 -11.19
N SER A 79 34.39 -1.21 -11.27
CA SER A 79 34.72 -1.87 -12.54
C SER A 79 33.48 -1.97 -13.44
N ASP A 80 32.38 -2.46 -12.89
CA ASP A 80 31.12 -2.65 -13.61
C ASP A 80 30.55 -1.30 -14.08
N ALA A 81 30.70 -0.22 -13.29
CA ALA A 81 30.31 1.13 -13.71
C ALA A 81 31.15 1.63 -14.90
N GLU A 82 32.46 1.41 -14.90
CA GLU A 82 33.31 1.78 -16.05
C GLU A 82 33.01 0.93 -17.29
N ASP A 83 32.71 -0.35 -17.10
CA ASP A 83 32.29 -1.24 -18.19
C ASP A 83 30.94 -0.77 -18.78
N ALA A 84 29.96 -0.43 -17.93
CA ALA A 84 28.65 0.05 -18.35
C ALA A 84 28.71 1.30 -19.25
N LYS A 85 29.63 2.25 -18.96
CA LYS A 85 29.84 3.47 -19.76
C LYS A 85 30.31 3.19 -21.18
N ASN A 86 30.96 2.05 -21.40
CA ASN A 86 31.63 1.72 -22.67
C ASN A 86 31.04 0.49 -23.38
N ALA A 87 30.11 -0.21 -22.75
CA ALA A 87 29.58 -1.48 -23.21
C ALA A 87 28.77 -1.34 -24.51
N LYS A 88 28.91 -2.33 -25.39
CA LYS A 88 27.97 -2.52 -26.51
C LYS A 88 26.62 -3.04 -26.02
N PRO A 89 25.55 -3.01 -26.83
CA PRO A 89 24.21 -3.40 -26.37
C PRO A 89 24.13 -4.79 -25.72
N ASP A 90 24.73 -5.82 -26.34
CA ASP A 90 24.71 -7.19 -25.78
C ASP A 90 25.54 -7.29 -24.48
N GLU A 91 26.71 -6.66 -24.47
CA GLU A 91 27.60 -6.60 -23.29
C GLU A 91 26.93 -5.85 -22.13
N LEU A 92 26.19 -4.77 -22.44
CA LEU A 92 25.43 -3.99 -21.47
C LEU A 92 24.30 -4.83 -20.87
N LEU A 93 23.53 -5.52 -21.71
CA LEU A 93 22.44 -6.36 -21.23
C LEU A 93 22.96 -7.51 -20.35
N GLU A 94 24.06 -8.16 -20.75
CA GLU A 94 24.75 -9.18 -19.94
C GLU A 94 25.25 -8.63 -18.60
N LEU A 95 25.81 -7.42 -18.60
CA LEU A 95 26.29 -6.77 -17.39
C LEU A 95 25.16 -6.46 -16.41
N ILE A 96 24.06 -5.88 -16.91
CA ILE A 96 22.91 -5.52 -16.06
C ILE A 96 22.21 -6.78 -15.52
N HIS A 97 21.99 -7.79 -16.36
CA HIS A 97 21.33 -9.05 -15.95
C HIS A 97 22.21 -9.98 -15.13
N GLY A 98 23.53 -9.81 -15.21
CA GLY A 98 24.49 -10.54 -14.41
C GLY A 98 24.89 -9.74 -13.17
N SER A 99 26.01 -9.04 -13.27
CA SER A 99 26.69 -8.44 -12.12
C SER A 99 25.80 -7.44 -11.37
N VAL A 100 25.09 -6.54 -12.08
CA VAL A 100 24.24 -5.55 -11.42
C VAL A 100 23.02 -6.22 -10.78
N ALA A 101 22.34 -7.13 -11.47
CA ALA A 101 21.18 -7.84 -10.92
C ALA A 101 21.52 -8.67 -9.67
N ASP A 102 22.68 -9.34 -9.68
CA ASP A 102 23.17 -10.14 -8.54
C ASP A 102 23.45 -9.28 -7.29
N HIS A 103 23.78 -7.99 -7.48
CA HIS A 103 24.18 -7.08 -6.40
C HIS A 103 23.25 -5.86 -6.23
N GLN A 104 22.10 -5.80 -6.93
CA GLN A 104 21.20 -4.64 -6.91
C GLN A 104 20.64 -4.30 -5.51
N ASN A 105 20.69 -5.26 -4.58
CA ASN A 105 20.26 -5.11 -3.19
C ASN A 105 21.45 -5.08 -2.19
N ASP A 106 22.70 -5.10 -2.68
CA ASP A 106 23.90 -4.90 -1.85
C ASP A 106 24.17 -3.39 -1.73
N GLU A 107 23.99 -2.85 -0.53
CA GLU A 107 24.20 -1.43 -0.22
C GLU A 107 25.59 -0.92 -0.61
N VAL A 108 26.64 -1.73 -0.45
CA VAL A 108 28.03 -1.32 -0.72
C VAL A 108 28.28 -1.29 -2.23
N TYR A 109 27.82 -2.32 -2.94
CA TYR A 109 27.90 -2.37 -4.40
C TYR A 109 27.13 -1.20 -5.00
N ALA A 110 25.85 -1.06 -4.62
CA ALA A 110 24.93 -0.08 -5.18
C ALA A 110 25.45 1.35 -5.01
N ALA A 111 25.88 1.70 -3.79
CA ALA A 111 26.47 3.01 -3.50
C ALA A 111 27.73 3.28 -4.34
N ALA A 112 28.65 2.32 -4.38
CA ALA A 112 29.90 2.47 -5.13
C ALA A 112 29.67 2.53 -6.66
N PHE A 113 28.69 1.78 -7.17
CA PHE A 113 28.30 1.81 -8.58
C PHE A 113 27.71 3.18 -8.95
N ALA A 114 26.74 3.67 -8.15
CA ALA A 114 26.13 4.98 -8.35
C ALA A 114 27.15 6.13 -8.24
N ASP A 115 28.07 6.07 -7.27
CA ASP A 115 29.14 7.07 -7.11
C ASP A 115 30.13 7.06 -8.28
N ALA A 116 30.46 5.88 -8.82
CA ALA A 116 31.36 5.76 -9.97
C ALA A 116 30.71 6.22 -11.27
N MET A 117 29.40 5.98 -11.45
CA MET A 117 28.64 6.49 -12.58
C MET A 117 28.39 8.00 -12.49
N GLY A 118 28.10 8.50 -11.29
CA GLY A 118 27.62 9.85 -11.06
C GLY A 118 26.17 10.07 -11.55
N PRO A 119 25.54 11.21 -11.19
CA PRO A 119 24.15 11.51 -11.54
C PRO A 119 23.88 11.47 -13.05
N GLU A 120 24.74 12.12 -13.84
CA GLU A 120 24.66 12.18 -15.30
C GLU A 120 24.81 10.77 -15.91
N GLY A 121 25.83 10.01 -15.50
CA GLY A 121 26.07 8.67 -16.01
C GLY A 121 24.93 7.70 -15.69
N MET A 122 24.32 7.80 -14.51
CA MET A 122 23.15 6.97 -14.15
C MET A 122 21.93 7.29 -15.02
N ALA A 123 21.65 8.58 -15.26
CA ALA A 123 20.54 9.00 -16.12
C ALA A 123 20.80 8.63 -17.59
N GLU A 124 22.03 8.80 -18.08
CA GLU A 124 22.43 8.42 -19.44
C GLU A 124 22.34 6.90 -19.65
N LEU A 125 22.75 6.11 -18.65
CA LEU A 125 22.64 4.65 -18.72
C LEU A 125 21.16 4.21 -18.81
N ALA A 126 20.29 4.82 -18.02
CA ALA A 126 18.85 4.59 -18.09
C ALA A 126 18.27 4.96 -19.47
N TYR A 127 18.66 6.11 -20.03
CA TYR A 127 18.27 6.48 -21.39
C TYR A 127 18.78 5.47 -22.42
N THR A 128 20.05 5.05 -22.32
CA THR A 128 20.69 4.11 -23.25
C THR A 128 19.99 2.76 -23.26
N ILE A 129 19.66 2.20 -22.09
CA ILE A 129 18.88 0.95 -21.95
C ILE A 129 17.55 1.05 -22.73
N ASN A 130 16.82 2.16 -22.56
CA ASN A 130 15.57 2.39 -23.27
C ASN A 130 15.78 2.58 -24.79
N GLN A 131 16.82 3.29 -25.22
CA GLN A 131 17.10 3.46 -26.65
C GLN A 131 17.44 2.12 -27.32
N GLN A 132 18.21 1.26 -26.66
CA GLN A 132 18.50 -0.07 -27.20
C GLN A 132 17.24 -0.93 -27.31
N ARG A 133 16.36 -0.88 -26.30
CA ARG A 133 15.04 -1.52 -26.35
C ARG A 133 14.23 -1.06 -27.56
N GLN A 134 14.13 0.26 -27.78
CA GLN A 134 13.37 0.83 -28.90
C GLN A 134 13.98 0.44 -30.26
N GLN A 135 15.30 0.52 -30.41
CA GLN A 135 15.99 0.13 -31.65
C GLN A 135 15.78 -1.35 -31.99
N GLN A 136 15.76 -2.23 -30.99
CA GLN A 136 15.46 -3.66 -31.20
C GLN A 136 13.99 -3.89 -31.58
N ALA A 137 13.07 -3.04 -31.12
CA ALA A 137 11.68 -3.08 -31.53
C ALA A 137 11.47 -2.58 -32.97
N GLU A 138 12.24 -1.58 -33.42
CA GLU A 138 12.11 -0.98 -34.76
C GLU A 138 12.79 -1.78 -35.88
N ASN A 139 13.90 -2.48 -35.60
CA ASN A 139 14.68 -3.24 -36.59
C ASN A 139 14.12 -4.63 -36.93
N LEU A 140 12.84 -4.85 -36.65
CA LEU A 140 12.16 -6.11 -36.89
C LEU A 140 11.66 -6.23 -38.34
N PRO A 141 11.88 -7.37 -39.03
CA PRO A 141 11.26 -7.59 -40.33
C PRO A 141 9.73 -7.62 -40.19
N THR A 142 9.01 -7.02 -41.15
CA THR A 142 7.54 -6.99 -41.20
C THR A 142 6.94 -8.39 -41.00
N TYR A 143 6.00 -8.52 -40.05
CA TYR A 143 5.21 -9.72 -39.80
C TYR A 143 4.70 -10.36 -41.10
N ASP A 144 5.13 -11.59 -41.39
CA ASP A 144 4.57 -12.42 -42.44
C ASP A 144 3.49 -13.34 -41.82
N PRO A 145 2.20 -13.12 -42.10
CA PRO A 145 1.13 -13.97 -41.59
C PRO A 145 1.17 -15.43 -42.10
N ASN A 146 2.10 -15.78 -43.00
CA ASN A 146 2.32 -17.14 -43.49
C ASN A 146 3.60 -17.80 -42.91
N ASP A 147 4.34 -17.11 -42.05
CA ASP A 147 5.49 -17.68 -41.34
C ASP A 147 4.99 -18.39 -40.06
N PRO A 148 5.08 -19.74 -39.97
CA PRO A 148 4.50 -20.51 -38.88
C PRO A 148 5.24 -20.43 -37.54
N ASP A 149 6.28 -19.58 -37.41
CA ASP A 149 7.07 -19.49 -36.18
C ASP A 149 6.36 -18.69 -35.09
N ALA A 150 5.61 -19.40 -34.24
CA ALA A 150 5.25 -18.96 -32.89
C ALA A 150 6.48 -18.53 -32.05
N GLU A 151 7.71 -18.91 -32.47
CA GLU A 151 8.97 -18.44 -31.88
C GLU A 151 9.21 -16.93 -32.04
N TYR A 152 8.68 -16.26 -33.07
CA TYR A 152 8.98 -14.85 -33.33
C TYR A 152 8.39 -13.90 -32.28
N ALA A 153 7.08 -14.03 -32.01
CA ALA A 153 6.40 -13.24 -30.98
C ALA A 153 6.96 -13.54 -29.58
N THR A 154 7.31 -14.80 -29.31
CA THR A 154 7.93 -15.21 -28.05
C THR A 154 9.35 -14.64 -27.88
N ARG A 155 10.18 -14.64 -28.93
CA ARG A 155 11.53 -14.03 -28.88
C ARG A 155 11.45 -12.51 -28.72
N TRP A 156 10.53 -11.83 -29.39
CA TRP A 156 10.31 -10.40 -29.21
C TRP A 156 9.91 -10.07 -27.77
N GLN A 157 8.92 -10.77 -27.23
CA GLN A 157 8.48 -10.60 -25.85
C GLN A 157 9.63 -10.86 -24.87
N GLN A 158 10.45 -11.88 -25.11
CA GLN A 158 11.62 -12.19 -24.27
C GLN A 158 12.66 -11.07 -24.30
N THR A 159 12.98 -10.52 -25.48
CA THR A 159 13.95 -9.42 -25.61
C THR A 159 13.41 -8.11 -25.02
N ASP A 160 12.16 -7.74 -25.30
CA ASP A 160 11.53 -6.54 -24.71
C ASP A 160 11.49 -6.64 -23.18
N TYR A 161 11.10 -7.82 -22.68
CA TYR A 161 11.11 -8.13 -21.25
C TYR A 161 12.51 -8.05 -20.64
N ALA A 162 13.55 -8.51 -21.34
CA ALA A 162 14.92 -8.42 -20.85
C ALA A 162 15.37 -6.96 -20.68
N TRP A 163 15.10 -6.09 -21.65
CA TRP A 163 15.43 -4.67 -21.53
C TRP A 163 14.61 -3.94 -20.47
N LEU A 164 13.32 -4.27 -20.32
CA LEU A 164 12.52 -3.78 -19.21
C LEU A 164 13.07 -4.24 -17.85
N SER A 165 13.43 -5.51 -17.73
CA SER A 165 14.08 -6.04 -16.52
C SER A 165 15.40 -5.32 -16.24
N ALA A 166 16.19 -4.99 -17.26
CA ALA A 166 17.43 -4.22 -17.08
C ALA A 166 17.15 -2.81 -16.55
N GLN A 167 16.11 -2.15 -17.08
CA GLN A 167 15.66 -0.84 -16.59
C GLN A 167 15.22 -0.88 -15.12
N ALA A 168 14.46 -1.93 -14.74
CA ALA A 168 14.07 -2.17 -13.35
C ALA A 168 15.29 -2.39 -12.45
N THR A 169 16.22 -3.25 -12.86
CA THR A 169 17.44 -3.56 -12.10
C THR A 169 18.30 -2.33 -11.85
N LEU A 170 18.49 -1.47 -12.86
CA LEU A 170 19.23 -0.22 -12.68
C LEU A 170 18.53 0.70 -11.66
N SER A 171 17.21 0.85 -11.78
CA SER A 171 16.41 1.65 -10.86
C SER A 171 16.46 1.10 -9.42
N ILE A 172 16.38 -0.22 -9.25
CA ILE A 172 16.50 -0.90 -7.96
C ILE A 172 17.87 -0.69 -7.35
N CYS A 173 18.94 -0.91 -8.13
CA CYS A 173 20.31 -0.64 -7.69
C CYS A 173 20.46 0.81 -7.23
N PHE A 174 19.89 1.77 -7.95
CA PHE A 174 19.96 3.18 -7.56
C PHE A 174 19.14 3.49 -6.30
N GLY A 175 17.94 2.91 -6.16
CA GLY A 175 17.13 3.00 -4.94
C GLY A 175 17.89 2.48 -3.72
N THR A 176 18.53 1.30 -3.84
CA THR A 176 19.39 0.71 -2.82
C THR A 176 20.56 1.63 -2.45
N ALA A 177 21.21 2.25 -3.45
CA ALA A 177 22.30 3.21 -3.20
C ALA A 177 21.82 4.38 -2.34
N THR A 178 20.64 4.93 -2.67
CA THR A 178 20.07 6.08 -1.96
C THR A 178 19.67 5.77 -0.52
N SER A 179 19.37 4.50 -0.22
CA SER A 179 19.06 4.04 1.13
C SER A 179 20.27 3.47 1.87
N SER A 180 21.44 3.40 1.22
CA SER A 180 22.62 2.74 1.77
C SER A 180 23.16 3.44 3.01
N SER A 181 23.70 2.64 3.92
CA SER A 181 24.47 3.13 5.07
C SER A 181 25.80 3.81 4.67
N ALA A 182 26.28 3.57 3.44
CA ALA A 182 27.48 4.20 2.89
C ALA A 182 27.26 5.69 2.55
N TRP A 183 26.03 6.06 2.19
CA TRP A 183 25.68 7.43 1.82
C TRP A 183 25.22 8.25 3.04
N THR A 184 26.10 9.16 3.47
CA THR A 184 25.74 10.15 4.50
C THR A 184 24.56 11.02 4.05
N PRO A 185 23.76 11.61 4.97
CA PRO A 185 22.68 12.52 4.59
C PRO A 185 23.15 13.65 3.67
N HIS A 186 24.33 14.23 3.92
CA HIS A 186 24.90 15.27 3.07
C HIS A 186 25.21 14.76 1.66
N HIS A 187 25.81 13.58 1.53
CA HIS A 187 26.09 12.98 0.22
C HIS A 187 24.80 12.71 -0.56
N ARG A 188 23.73 12.27 0.12
CA ARG A 188 22.41 12.06 -0.49
C ARG A 188 21.83 13.35 -1.05
N SER A 189 21.81 14.42 -0.26
CA SER A 189 21.34 15.72 -0.70
C SER A 189 22.19 16.30 -1.83
N ASP A 190 23.52 16.18 -1.76
CA ASP A 190 24.43 16.63 -2.82
C ASP A 190 24.22 15.86 -4.14
N TYR A 191 23.92 14.55 -4.05
CA TYR A 191 23.60 13.74 -5.23
C TYR A 191 22.25 14.13 -5.80
N ALA A 192 21.23 14.34 -4.95
CA ALA A 192 19.90 14.80 -5.37
C ALA A 192 19.97 16.16 -6.08
N GLU A 193 20.72 17.13 -5.53
CA GLU A 193 20.92 18.45 -6.14
C GLU A 193 21.52 18.32 -7.55
N LYS A 194 22.61 17.56 -7.69
CA LYS A 194 23.26 17.34 -9.00
C LYS A 194 22.34 16.61 -9.99
N LEU A 195 21.58 15.63 -9.52
CA LEU A 195 20.63 14.90 -10.36
C LEU A 195 19.47 15.80 -10.82
N SER A 196 18.96 16.67 -9.94
CA SER A 196 17.95 17.67 -10.30
C SER A 196 18.48 18.68 -11.32
N GLY A 197 19.77 19.01 -11.24
CA GLY A 197 20.46 19.84 -12.22
C GLY A 197 20.32 19.34 -13.65
N LEU A 198 20.20 18.02 -13.87
CA LEU A 198 20.03 17.44 -15.21
C LEU A 198 18.73 17.89 -15.92
N VAL A 199 17.72 18.31 -15.16
CA VAL A 199 16.39 18.69 -15.66
C VAL A 199 16.04 20.16 -15.42
N THR A 200 16.89 20.88 -14.70
CA THR A 200 16.74 22.31 -14.38
C THR A 200 17.85 23.19 -14.96
N ASP A 201 18.82 22.62 -15.68
CA ASP A 201 19.93 23.36 -16.31
C ASP A 201 19.80 23.31 -17.83
N GLU A 202 19.92 24.48 -18.47
CA GLU A 202 19.76 24.66 -19.91
C GLU A 202 20.90 24.03 -20.73
N ASP A 203 22.07 23.87 -20.10
CA ASP A 203 23.32 23.38 -20.70
C ASP A 203 23.38 21.86 -20.82
N GLN A 204 22.40 21.15 -20.24
CA GLN A 204 22.35 19.69 -20.25
C GLN A 204 21.94 19.13 -21.63
N PRO A 205 22.41 17.92 -21.98
CA PRO A 205 21.95 17.24 -23.18
C PRO A 205 20.43 17.12 -23.22
N TYR A 206 19.84 17.36 -24.39
CA TYR A 206 18.38 17.47 -24.51
C TYR A 206 17.62 16.23 -23.99
N TYR A 207 18.21 15.03 -24.04
CA TYR A 207 17.57 13.79 -23.63
C TYR A 207 17.65 13.50 -22.12
N MET A 208 18.34 14.33 -21.34
CA MET A 208 18.52 14.08 -19.90
C MET A 208 17.21 13.93 -19.11
N PRO A 209 16.13 14.68 -19.37
CA PRO A 209 14.84 14.49 -18.71
C PRO A 209 14.23 13.10 -18.94
N LEU A 210 14.43 12.52 -20.14
CA LEU A 210 14.00 11.15 -20.44
C LEU A 210 14.77 10.15 -19.57
N GLY A 211 16.11 10.27 -19.54
CA GLY A 211 16.99 9.42 -18.73
C GLY A 211 16.70 9.51 -17.23
N PHE A 212 16.52 10.74 -16.73
CA PHE A 212 16.12 11.03 -15.36
C PHE A 212 14.82 10.31 -14.99
N ASN A 213 13.77 10.45 -15.82
CA ASN A 213 12.49 9.80 -15.56
C ASN A 213 12.57 8.27 -15.65
N LEU A 214 13.32 7.74 -16.62
CA LEU A 214 13.57 6.30 -16.78
C LEU A 214 14.30 5.69 -15.57
N LEU A 215 15.27 6.41 -15.02
CA LEU A 215 16.02 6.00 -13.84
C LEU A 215 15.11 5.89 -12.60
N LEU A 216 14.27 6.90 -12.37
CA LEU A 216 13.38 6.93 -11.19
C LEU A 216 12.19 5.98 -11.33
N LYS A 217 11.58 5.88 -12.52
CA LYS A 217 10.40 5.03 -12.71
C LYS A 217 10.75 3.55 -12.83
N GLY A 218 11.90 3.20 -13.41
CA GLY A 218 12.23 1.82 -13.77
C GLY A 218 11.43 1.35 -15.00
N ALA A 219 11.05 0.07 -15.05
CA ALA A 219 10.29 -0.48 -16.18
C ALA A 219 8.76 -0.36 -16.05
N ASN A 220 8.24 -0.23 -14.84
CA ASN A 220 6.82 -0.06 -14.55
C ASN A 220 6.59 1.30 -13.89
N ARG A 221 5.42 1.90 -14.11
CA ARG A 221 4.98 3.15 -13.48
C ARG A 221 3.95 2.93 -12.36
N SER A 222 3.60 1.68 -12.05
CA SER A 222 2.72 1.32 -10.93
C SER A 222 3.28 1.78 -9.58
N ALA A 223 2.38 2.27 -8.71
CA ALA A 223 2.66 2.66 -7.33
C ALA A 223 2.98 1.46 -6.43
N THR A 224 2.49 0.26 -6.79
CA THR A 224 2.70 -0.95 -5.99
C THR A 224 3.71 -1.88 -6.65
N ASN A 225 4.47 -2.60 -5.83
CA ASN A 225 5.28 -3.75 -6.29
C ASN A 225 4.41 -4.99 -6.60
N ILE A 226 3.09 -4.82 -6.69
CA ILE A 226 2.10 -5.90 -6.67
C ILE A 226 1.36 -5.92 -8.01
N LEU A 227 2.09 -6.29 -9.06
CA LEU A 227 1.44 -6.91 -10.22
C LEU A 227 2.04 -8.31 -10.33
N THR A 228 1.35 -9.26 -9.68
CA THR A 228 1.66 -10.68 -9.70
C THR A 228 1.43 -11.23 -11.11
N GLY A 229 2.51 -11.66 -11.77
CA GLY A 229 2.43 -12.40 -13.04
C GLY A 229 3.66 -12.29 -13.94
N ALA A 230 4.49 -11.25 -13.76
CA ALA A 230 5.77 -11.12 -14.45
C ALA A 230 6.90 -10.96 -13.42
N PRO A 231 8.11 -11.52 -13.66
CA PRO A 231 9.25 -11.29 -12.77
C PRO A 231 9.53 -9.78 -12.65
N ALA A 232 10.05 -9.34 -11.51
CA ALA A 232 10.21 -7.95 -11.08
C ALA A 232 10.47 -6.92 -12.22
N THR A 233 9.42 -6.19 -12.62
CA THR A 233 9.49 -5.06 -13.58
C THR A 233 9.32 -3.69 -12.90
N ALA A 234 9.12 -3.65 -11.58
CA ALA A 234 9.01 -2.40 -10.83
C ALA A 234 10.37 -1.71 -10.68
N GLY A 235 10.37 -0.37 -10.58
CA GLY A 235 11.58 0.39 -10.26
C GLY A 235 11.96 0.31 -8.77
N GLY A 236 13.07 0.97 -8.43
CA GLY A 236 13.61 0.96 -7.07
C GLY A 236 12.75 1.69 -6.04
N VAL A 237 12.99 1.34 -4.78
CA VAL A 237 12.48 2.03 -3.61
C VAL A 237 13.59 2.98 -3.13
N PHE A 238 13.37 4.28 -3.26
CA PHE A 238 14.37 5.30 -2.98
C PHE A 238 14.34 5.75 -1.52
N ASN A 239 15.38 6.42 -1.05
CA ASN A 239 15.32 7.07 0.26
C ASN A 239 14.33 8.25 0.25
N ASP A 240 13.62 8.40 1.36
CA ASP A 240 12.60 9.42 1.57
C ASP A 240 13.13 10.86 1.45
N TYR A 241 14.21 11.20 2.15
CA TYR A 241 14.81 12.53 2.08
C TYR A 241 15.38 12.82 0.69
N PHE A 242 15.96 11.82 0.03
CA PHE A 242 16.47 11.97 -1.33
C PHE A 242 15.37 12.37 -2.32
N LEU A 243 14.19 11.73 -2.27
CA LEU A 243 13.05 12.09 -3.12
C LEU A 243 12.47 13.46 -2.77
N GLN A 244 12.44 13.82 -1.48
CA GLN A 244 11.99 15.15 -1.03
C GLN A 244 12.91 16.26 -1.53
N ASP A 245 14.23 16.07 -1.46
CA ASP A 245 15.23 17.01 -1.97
C ASP A 245 15.08 17.19 -3.49
N LEU A 246 14.92 16.09 -4.24
CA LEU A 246 14.68 16.13 -5.69
C LEU A 246 13.42 16.91 -6.06
N GLY A 247 12.28 16.55 -5.46
CA GLY A 247 11.01 17.21 -5.74
C GLY A 247 11.04 18.70 -5.38
N SER A 248 11.67 19.04 -4.26
CA SER A 248 11.81 20.43 -3.79
C SER A 248 12.72 21.24 -4.69
N ALA A 249 13.82 20.67 -5.19
CA ALA A 249 14.74 21.34 -6.11
C ALA A 249 14.05 21.69 -7.45
N VAL A 250 13.35 20.73 -8.06
CA VAL A 250 12.59 20.94 -9.31
C VAL A 250 11.51 22.00 -9.11
N ARG A 251 10.73 21.89 -8.02
CA ARG A 251 9.68 22.86 -7.68
C ARG A 251 10.24 24.27 -7.47
N ALA A 252 11.35 24.39 -6.75
CA ALA A 252 11.98 25.67 -6.46
C ALA A 252 12.47 26.34 -7.75
N HIS A 253 13.09 25.57 -8.65
CA HIS A 253 13.54 26.06 -9.95
C HIS A 253 12.37 26.56 -10.81
N GLU A 254 11.33 25.74 -11.00
CA GLU A 254 10.18 26.14 -11.82
C GLU A 254 9.40 27.34 -11.25
N ARG A 255 9.44 27.57 -9.94
CA ARG A 255 8.83 28.75 -9.31
C ARG A 255 9.70 30.01 -9.34
N ALA A 256 10.99 29.88 -9.65
CA ALA A 256 11.91 31.01 -9.64
C ALA A 256 11.90 31.82 -10.95
N GLY A 257 11.39 31.24 -12.05
CA GLY A 257 11.32 31.88 -13.37
C GLY A 257 9.89 32.10 -13.86
N ASP A 258 9.72 33.09 -14.73
CA ASP A 258 8.46 33.33 -15.49
C ASP A 258 8.47 32.62 -16.86
N ASP A 259 9.61 32.00 -17.22
CA ASP A 259 9.83 31.32 -18.50
C ASP A 259 9.40 29.84 -18.44
N LEU A 260 9.37 29.17 -19.59
CA LEU A 260 9.08 27.73 -19.66
C LEU A 260 10.14 26.94 -18.86
N PRO A 261 9.75 25.87 -18.14
CA PRO A 261 10.71 24.98 -17.48
C PRO A 261 11.77 24.44 -18.44
N GLU A 262 13.00 24.24 -17.96
CA GLU A 262 14.12 23.81 -18.79
C GLU A 262 13.87 22.47 -19.50
N TRP A 263 13.30 21.49 -18.80
CA TRP A 263 12.91 20.20 -19.42
C TRP A 263 11.96 20.39 -20.61
N GLN A 264 11.08 21.40 -20.58
CA GLN A 264 10.15 21.70 -21.66
C GLN A 264 10.86 22.37 -22.83
N LEU A 265 11.83 23.26 -22.56
CA LEU A 265 12.72 23.82 -23.58
C LEU A 265 13.56 22.73 -24.24
N GLN A 266 14.10 21.79 -23.46
CA GLN A 266 14.84 20.64 -23.98
C GLN A 266 13.97 19.73 -24.85
N ARG A 267 12.71 19.47 -24.46
CA ARG A 267 11.73 18.77 -25.31
C ARG A 267 11.52 19.48 -26.65
N MET A 268 11.50 20.80 -26.66
CA MET A 268 11.36 21.58 -27.90
C MET A 268 12.60 21.53 -28.78
N LYS A 269 13.79 21.23 -28.23
CA LYS A 269 15.02 21.00 -29.01
C LYS A 269 14.95 19.67 -29.80
N ALA A 270 14.17 18.69 -29.34
CA ALA A 270 13.92 17.44 -30.07
C ALA A 270 12.85 17.62 -31.16
N SER A 271 13.15 17.23 -32.41
CA SER A 271 12.22 17.40 -33.55
C SER A 271 12.15 16.15 -34.44
N PRO A 272 11.03 15.40 -34.44
CA PRO A 272 9.91 15.51 -33.50
C PRO A 272 10.33 15.14 -32.06
N PRO A 273 9.65 15.64 -31.01
CA PRO A 273 9.93 15.23 -29.65
C PRO A 273 9.65 13.73 -29.45
N GLU A 274 10.60 13.02 -28.84
CA GLU A 274 10.49 11.60 -28.47
C GLU A 274 9.45 11.45 -27.35
N GLY A 275 8.48 10.54 -27.45
CA GLY A 275 7.54 10.26 -26.34
C GLY A 275 6.51 11.35 -26.02
N THR A 276 5.78 11.16 -24.90
CA THR A 276 4.70 12.07 -24.46
C THR A 276 5.24 13.22 -23.61
N VAL A 277 4.43 14.20 -23.19
CA VAL A 277 4.91 15.30 -22.34
C VAL A 277 5.43 14.78 -20.99
N GLY A 278 4.71 13.83 -20.39
CA GLY A 278 5.07 13.20 -19.13
C GLY A 278 6.36 12.37 -19.19
N ASP A 279 6.82 11.93 -20.38
CA ASP A 279 8.14 11.31 -20.47
C ASP A 279 9.29 12.31 -20.21
N TRP A 280 9.04 13.61 -20.40
CA TRP A 280 10.01 14.69 -20.17
C TRP A 280 9.80 15.43 -18.86
N ASP A 281 8.55 15.53 -18.39
CA ASP A 281 8.27 16.20 -17.11
C ASP A 281 8.96 15.43 -15.97
N PRO A 282 9.95 16.02 -15.27
CA PRO A 282 10.69 15.34 -14.21
C PRO A 282 9.80 14.91 -13.03
N MET A 283 8.64 15.57 -12.85
CA MET A 283 7.70 15.16 -11.81
C MET A 283 7.08 13.80 -12.10
N THR A 284 7.04 13.34 -13.35
CA THR A 284 6.58 11.98 -13.66
C THR A 284 7.47 10.93 -12.98
N GLY A 285 8.80 11.03 -13.13
CA GLY A 285 9.73 10.09 -12.49
C GLY A 285 9.70 10.20 -10.96
N ILE A 286 9.71 11.43 -10.43
CA ILE A 286 9.71 11.70 -8.99
C ILE A 286 8.43 11.17 -8.32
N LEU A 287 7.25 11.48 -8.87
CA LEU A 287 5.97 11.07 -8.28
C LEU A 287 5.73 9.56 -8.40
N THR A 288 6.17 8.93 -9.51
CA THR A 288 6.17 7.46 -9.59
C THR A 288 7.05 6.83 -8.51
N ALA A 289 8.26 7.36 -8.28
CA ALA A 289 9.15 6.88 -7.23
C ALA A 289 8.58 7.10 -5.82
N MET A 290 7.95 8.27 -5.59
CA MET A 290 7.22 8.57 -4.35
C MET A 290 6.03 7.63 -4.12
N GLY A 291 5.36 7.16 -5.18
CA GLY A 291 4.32 6.14 -5.06
C GLY A 291 4.79 4.84 -4.40
N ARG A 292 6.09 4.52 -4.49
CA ARG A 292 6.75 3.38 -3.83
C ARG A 292 7.42 3.73 -2.50
N GLN A 293 7.29 4.98 -2.08
CA GLN A 293 7.82 5.53 -0.83
C GLN A 293 6.75 6.39 -0.13
N PRO A 294 5.83 5.73 0.59
CA PRO A 294 4.72 6.40 1.30
C PRO A 294 5.14 7.60 2.15
N ASP A 295 6.24 7.48 2.88
CA ASP A 295 6.78 8.56 3.71
C ASP A 295 7.21 9.76 2.85
N ALA A 296 7.96 9.52 1.77
CA ALA A 296 8.37 10.58 0.85
C ALA A 296 7.17 11.26 0.18
N ALA A 297 6.17 10.48 -0.23
CA ALA A 297 4.95 10.99 -0.84
C ALA A 297 4.18 11.88 0.13
N LEU A 298 3.97 11.42 1.36
CA LEU A 298 3.25 12.21 2.38
C LEU A 298 4.02 13.48 2.76
N GLU A 299 5.34 13.35 2.96
CA GLU A 299 6.19 14.50 3.30
C GLU A 299 6.24 15.55 2.19
N PHE A 300 6.23 15.14 0.93
CA PHE A 300 6.25 16.07 -0.20
C PHE A 300 4.88 16.69 -0.51
N LEU A 301 3.82 15.87 -0.55
CA LEU A 301 2.48 16.32 -0.96
C LEU A 301 1.74 17.08 0.13
N ALA A 302 2.02 16.77 1.39
CA ALA A 302 1.29 17.28 2.55
C ALA A 302 2.22 17.60 3.72
N SER A 303 3.30 18.35 3.49
CA SER A 303 4.22 18.78 4.56
C SER A 303 3.46 19.52 5.68
N PRO A 304 3.83 19.35 6.96
CA PRO A 304 3.25 20.16 8.02
C PRO A 304 3.80 21.59 7.96
N VAL A 305 2.99 22.58 8.37
CA VAL A 305 3.46 23.97 8.52
C VAL A 305 4.42 24.12 9.73
N ASP A 306 4.21 23.33 10.78
CA ASP A 306 5.09 23.25 11.97
C ASP A 306 5.42 21.78 12.26
N ASP A 307 6.70 21.42 12.16
CA ASP A 307 7.21 20.06 12.43
C ASP A 307 6.99 19.59 13.87
N ARG A 308 6.60 20.49 14.78
CA ARG A 308 6.28 20.18 16.19
C ARG A 308 4.78 19.97 16.42
N ALA A 309 3.97 20.03 15.37
CA ALA A 309 2.53 19.81 15.48
C ALA A 309 2.21 18.38 15.95
N ILE A 310 1.06 18.24 16.58
CA ILE A 310 0.45 16.96 16.97
C ILE A 310 -0.84 16.75 16.19
N GLU A 311 -1.44 15.56 16.29
CA GLU A 311 -2.71 15.19 15.63
C GLU A 311 -3.79 16.28 15.74
N GLN A 312 -3.95 16.92 16.90
CA GLN A 312 -4.99 17.95 17.10
C GLN A 312 -4.65 19.34 16.53
N THR A 313 -3.40 19.61 16.18
CA THR A 313 -2.93 20.96 15.83
C THR A 313 -2.28 21.06 14.47
N VAL A 314 -2.12 19.93 13.76
CA VAL A 314 -1.43 19.93 12.48
C VAL A 314 -2.21 20.73 11.45
N VAL A 315 -1.48 21.59 10.75
CA VAL A 315 -1.94 22.33 9.58
C VAL A 315 -1.01 21.93 8.44
N VAL A 316 -1.60 21.57 7.30
CA VAL A 316 -0.87 21.13 6.12
C VAL A 316 -0.49 22.32 5.24
N ASP A 317 0.76 22.35 4.78
CA ASP A 317 1.20 23.26 3.72
C ASP A 317 0.73 22.72 2.36
N GLY A 318 -0.42 23.21 1.90
CA GLY A 318 -0.99 22.84 0.61
C GLY A 318 -0.27 23.42 -0.61
N THR A 319 0.81 24.19 -0.44
CA THR A 319 1.44 24.88 -1.57
C THR A 319 2.06 23.94 -2.60
N THR A 320 2.53 22.73 -2.21
CA THR A 320 3.02 21.72 -3.18
C THR A 320 1.88 21.20 -4.01
N TRP A 321 0.79 20.81 -3.35
CA TRP A 321 -0.42 20.32 -4.00
C TRP A 321 -1.01 21.32 -5.00
N GLU A 322 -1.14 22.60 -4.62
CA GLU A 322 -1.64 23.65 -5.53
C GLU A 322 -0.76 23.82 -6.78
N TRP A 323 0.56 23.65 -6.66
CA TRP A 323 1.45 23.68 -7.82
C TRP A 323 1.28 22.46 -8.71
N LEU A 324 1.15 21.26 -8.14
CA LEU A 324 0.93 20.03 -8.91
C LEU A 324 -0.43 20.01 -9.63
N LYS A 325 -1.50 20.51 -8.98
CA LYS A 325 -2.81 20.69 -9.62
C LYS A 325 -2.79 21.64 -10.80
N GLY A 326 -1.93 22.66 -10.73
CA GLY A 326 -1.77 23.65 -11.81
C GLY A 326 -1.00 23.13 -13.03
N ARG A 327 -0.40 21.93 -12.98
CA ARG A 327 0.36 21.36 -14.09
C ARG A 327 -0.55 20.80 -15.18
N GLU A 328 -0.12 20.94 -16.42
CA GLU A 328 -0.79 20.28 -17.55
C GLU A 328 -0.33 18.83 -17.66
N TRP A 329 -1.09 17.92 -17.06
CA TRP A 329 -0.81 16.49 -17.10
C TRP A 329 -1.26 15.84 -18.42
N ASP A 330 -0.40 14.98 -18.96
CA ASP A 330 -0.83 13.90 -19.84
C ASP A 330 -1.09 12.61 -19.05
N SER A 331 -1.50 11.54 -19.73
CA SER A 331 -1.83 10.28 -19.04
C SER A 331 -0.65 9.71 -18.24
N SER A 332 0.59 9.85 -18.75
CA SER A 332 1.81 9.39 -18.06
C SER A 332 2.06 10.16 -16.77
N GLY A 333 1.97 11.50 -16.81
CA GLY A 333 2.17 12.35 -15.64
C GLY A 333 1.05 12.22 -14.61
N PHE A 334 -0.20 12.06 -15.06
CA PHE A 334 -1.34 11.81 -14.17
C PHE A 334 -1.26 10.46 -13.46
N GLU A 335 -0.80 9.42 -14.17
CA GLU A 335 -0.50 8.13 -13.57
C GLU A 335 0.54 8.24 -12.45
N ALA A 336 1.59 9.04 -12.65
CA ALA A 336 2.58 9.31 -11.61
C ALA A 336 2.01 10.10 -10.43
N LEU A 337 1.20 11.14 -10.67
CA LEU A 337 0.53 11.88 -9.62
C LEU A 337 -0.37 10.99 -8.77
N THR A 338 -1.23 10.20 -9.42
CA THR A 338 -2.10 9.25 -8.71
C THR A 338 -1.29 8.21 -7.94
N ALA A 339 -0.13 7.78 -8.45
CA ALA A 339 0.77 6.87 -7.74
C ALA A 339 1.31 7.48 -6.44
N ALA A 340 1.78 8.73 -6.47
CA ALA A 340 2.25 9.41 -5.27
C ALA A 340 1.12 9.59 -4.24
N VAL A 341 -0.08 9.97 -4.67
CA VAL A 341 -1.24 10.08 -3.75
C VAL A 341 -1.60 8.71 -3.17
N ALA A 342 -1.56 7.64 -3.97
CA ALA A 342 -1.77 6.28 -3.47
C ALA A 342 -0.72 5.91 -2.40
N GLY A 343 0.56 6.22 -2.63
CA GLY A 343 1.62 6.07 -1.63
C GLY A 343 1.33 6.84 -0.34
N ALA A 344 0.98 8.13 -0.43
CA ALA A 344 0.63 8.93 0.74
C ALA A 344 -0.61 8.39 1.49
N SER A 345 -1.59 7.85 0.76
CA SER A 345 -2.81 7.28 1.34
C SER A 345 -2.57 6.05 2.20
N GLU A 346 -1.40 5.39 2.09
CA GLU A 346 -1.06 4.28 2.99
C GLU A 346 -0.95 4.72 4.46
N HIS A 347 -0.81 6.02 4.72
CA HIS A 347 -0.83 6.59 6.07
C HIS A 347 -2.24 6.86 6.62
N ARG A 348 -3.32 6.53 5.89
CA ARG A 348 -4.72 6.51 6.38
C ARG A 348 -4.92 5.38 7.38
N ARG A 349 -4.30 5.51 8.55
CA ARG A 349 -4.33 4.53 9.63
C ARG A 349 -4.25 5.26 10.96
N LEU A 350 -5.08 4.83 11.91
CA LEU A 350 -5.08 5.40 13.25
C LEU A 350 -3.68 5.26 13.88
N THR A 351 -2.96 6.37 13.98
CA THR A 351 -1.59 6.43 14.48
C THR A 351 -1.41 7.60 15.42
N THR A 352 -0.46 7.49 16.34
CA THR A 352 -0.02 8.64 17.14
C THR A 352 0.92 9.50 16.30
N GLY A 353 0.62 10.79 16.12
CA GLY A 353 1.44 11.72 15.33
C GLY A 353 0.58 12.54 14.38
N THR A 354 1.16 13.07 13.31
CA THR A 354 0.42 13.92 12.35
C THR A 354 0.14 13.24 11.01
N LYS A 355 0.64 12.01 10.81
CA LYS A 355 0.65 11.37 9.49
C LYS A 355 -0.75 11.03 9.00
N ASP A 356 -1.64 10.60 9.88
CA ASP A 356 -3.01 10.24 9.50
C ASP A 356 -3.82 11.47 9.09
N GLU A 357 -3.75 12.57 9.84
CA GLU A 357 -4.44 13.82 9.50
C GLU A 357 -3.93 14.42 8.19
N ARG A 358 -2.61 14.37 7.97
CA ARG A 358 -2.00 14.81 6.71
C ARG A 358 -2.41 13.92 5.54
N ALA A 359 -2.52 12.60 5.77
CA ALA A 359 -2.99 11.65 4.78
C ALA A 359 -4.49 11.86 4.47
N ALA A 360 -5.32 12.12 5.48
CA ALA A 360 -6.71 12.50 5.32
C ALA A 360 -6.82 13.76 4.45
N TRP A 361 -6.05 14.79 4.77
CA TRP A 361 -6.03 16.03 4.00
C TRP A 361 -5.66 15.79 2.53
N ILE A 362 -4.55 15.10 2.22
CA ILE A 362 -4.14 14.92 0.82
C ILE A 362 -5.07 14.00 0.04
N THR A 363 -5.65 12.96 0.68
CA THR A 363 -6.60 12.07 0.01
C THR A 363 -7.91 12.80 -0.30
N GLU A 364 -8.38 13.68 0.58
CA GLU A 364 -9.53 14.56 0.33
C GLU A 364 -9.26 15.45 -0.89
N GLN A 365 -8.16 16.19 -0.85
CA GLN A 365 -7.78 17.12 -1.92
C GLN A 365 -7.63 16.41 -3.27
N ALA A 366 -7.02 15.23 -3.26
CA ALA A 366 -6.79 14.46 -4.47
C ALA A 366 -8.08 13.83 -5.02
N VAL A 367 -9.01 13.36 -4.18
CA VAL A 367 -10.30 12.85 -4.65
C VAL A 367 -11.11 13.97 -5.33
N VAL A 368 -11.12 15.17 -4.75
CA VAL A 368 -11.79 16.33 -5.33
C VAL A 368 -11.21 16.71 -6.69
N ASP A 369 -9.88 16.74 -6.83
CA ASP A 369 -9.21 17.03 -8.10
C ASP A 369 -9.45 15.92 -9.14
N MET A 370 -9.22 14.66 -8.75
CA MET A 370 -9.35 13.50 -9.63
C MET A 370 -10.77 13.35 -10.20
N ALA A 371 -11.80 13.64 -9.40
CA ALA A 371 -13.19 13.62 -9.85
C ALA A 371 -13.50 14.61 -10.99
N GLY A 372 -12.69 15.67 -11.14
CA GLY A 372 -12.81 16.66 -12.20
C GLY A 372 -12.26 16.21 -13.56
N HIS A 373 -11.38 15.21 -13.58
CA HIS A 373 -10.71 14.73 -14.80
C HIS A 373 -11.54 13.69 -15.55
N LYS A 374 -11.43 13.64 -16.89
CA LYS A 374 -12.24 12.73 -17.74
C LYS A 374 -11.42 12.13 -18.87
N GLY A 375 -11.87 10.97 -19.36
CA GLY A 375 -11.52 10.47 -20.68
C GLY A 375 -10.06 10.03 -20.79
N SER A 376 -9.32 10.61 -21.74
CA SER A 376 -8.02 10.14 -22.21
C SER A 376 -6.86 10.32 -21.22
N LEU A 377 -7.09 10.96 -20.07
CA LEU A 377 -6.08 11.08 -19.02
C LEU A 377 -5.94 9.78 -18.22
N TRP A 378 -7.04 9.03 -18.05
CA TRP A 378 -7.09 7.86 -17.20
C TRP A 378 -6.53 6.61 -17.89
N SER A 379 -5.40 6.12 -17.37
CA SER A 379 -4.86 4.80 -17.66
C SER A 379 -5.42 3.76 -16.68
N ASP A 380 -5.18 2.48 -16.94
CA ASP A 380 -5.57 1.42 -16.02
C ASP A 380 -4.78 1.51 -14.70
N ALA A 381 -3.48 1.84 -14.77
CA ALA A 381 -2.68 2.08 -13.59
C ALA A 381 -3.14 3.31 -12.78
N SER A 382 -3.54 4.41 -13.43
CA SER A 382 -4.07 5.57 -12.70
C SER A 382 -5.41 5.25 -12.02
N ARG A 383 -6.26 4.42 -12.64
CA ARG A 383 -7.49 3.89 -11.99
C ARG A 383 -7.15 3.01 -10.80
N GLN A 384 -6.18 2.11 -10.92
CA GLN A 384 -5.75 1.25 -9.81
C GLN A 384 -5.16 2.06 -8.64
N ASN A 385 -4.38 3.10 -8.93
CA ASN A 385 -3.88 4.02 -7.91
C ASN A 385 -5.03 4.79 -7.23
N ALA A 386 -6.00 5.32 -7.99
CA ALA A 386 -7.18 5.97 -7.41
C ALA A 386 -8.03 4.99 -6.58
N ALA A 387 -8.12 3.72 -6.98
CA ALA A 387 -8.78 2.68 -6.22
C ALA A 387 -8.10 2.42 -4.87
N ALA A 388 -6.77 2.48 -4.81
CA ALA A 388 -6.02 2.39 -3.56
C ALA A 388 -6.38 3.55 -2.61
N VAL A 389 -6.44 4.78 -3.13
CA VAL A 389 -6.84 5.97 -2.37
C VAL A 389 -8.27 5.82 -1.84
N LEU A 390 -9.21 5.43 -2.71
CA LEU A 390 -10.61 5.20 -2.35
C LEU A 390 -10.77 4.08 -1.31
N ALA A 391 -10.04 2.98 -1.46
CA ALA A 391 -10.03 1.86 -0.51
C ALA A 391 -9.52 2.29 0.89
N ASN A 392 -8.46 3.10 0.92
CA ASN A 392 -7.91 3.66 2.16
C ASN A 392 -8.81 4.76 2.77
N SER A 393 -9.81 5.25 2.04
CA SER A 393 -10.82 6.25 2.45
C SER A 393 -12.25 5.68 2.48
N MET A 394 -12.39 4.41 2.85
CA MET A 394 -13.70 3.72 2.83
C MET A 394 -14.71 4.33 3.81
N GLN A 395 -14.25 5.02 4.85
CA GLN A 395 -15.12 5.79 5.74
C GLN A 395 -15.86 6.88 4.96
N GLU A 396 -15.16 7.63 4.11
CA GLU A 396 -15.76 8.70 3.33
C GLU A 396 -16.65 8.18 2.18
N ILE A 397 -16.36 7.00 1.64
CA ILE A 397 -17.25 6.31 0.69
C ILE A 397 -18.55 5.88 1.40
N ASP A 398 -18.47 5.33 2.62
CA ASP A 398 -19.65 5.00 3.41
C ASP A 398 -20.51 6.23 3.71
N GLU A 399 -19.88 7.35 4.05
CA GLU A 399 -20.56 8.62 4.32
C GLU A 399 -21.27 9.16 3.07
N ALA A 400 -20.61 9.10 1.91
CA ALA A 400 -21.19 9.46 0.63
C ALA A 400 -22.39 8.55 0.29
N ALA A 401 -22.24 7.24 0.47
CA ALA A 401 -23.28 6.25 0.23
C ALA A 401 -24.49 6.45 1.16
N ASN A 402 -24.25 6.84 2.41
CA ASN A 402 -25.28 7.02 3.43
C ASN A 402 -25.84 8.45 3.49
N GLY A 403 -25.19 9.42 2.85
CA GLY A 403 -25.61 10.83 2.84
C GLY A 403 -25.48 11.53 4.20
N ALA A 404 -24.54 11.08 5.05
CA ALA A 404 -24.31 11.63 6.38
C ALA A 404 -22.82 11.53 6.74
N GLN A 405 -22.26 12.61 7.30
CA GLN A 405 -20.87 12.65 7.77
C GLN A 405 -20.76 11.97 9.14
N ARG A 406 -20.48 10.66 9.12
CA ARG A 406 -20.46 9.80 10.30
C ARG A 406 -19.16 9.90 11.09
N SER A 407 -18.04 10.23 10.46
CA SER A 407 -16.74 10.49 11.08
C SER A 407 -16.81 11.50 12.22
N ALA A 408 -17.68 12.51 12.09
CA ALA A 408 -17.91 13.52 13.12
C ALA A 408 -18.75 13.01 14.31
N GLU A 409 -19.44 11.86 14.19
CA GLU A 409 -20.25 11.29 15.25
C GLU A 409 -19.37 10.53 16.25
N ALA A 410 -19.49 10.87 17.54
CA ALA A 410 -18.77 10.16 18.59
C ALA A 410 -19.30 8.72 18.76
N SER A 411 -18.54 7.74 18.26
CA SER A 411 -18.81 6.30 18.45
C SER A 411 -17.50 5.53 18.64
N GLY A 412 -17.57 4.36 19.29
CA GLY A 412 -16.40 3.48 19.46
C GLY A 412 -15.81 3.05 18.12
N PHE A 413 -16.68 2.74 17.15
CA PHE A 413 -16.30 2.43 15.78
C PHE A 413 -15.52 3.57 15.13
N ASN A 414 -16.08 4.78 15.08
CA ASN A 414 -15.45 5.92 14.42
C ASN A 414 -14.12 6.31 15.10
N ALA A 415 -14.03 6.19 16.43
CA ALA A 415 -12.79 6.41 17.16
C ALA A 415 -11.71 5.35 16.87
N SER A 416 -12.07 4.23 16.24
CA SER A 416 -11.14 3.20 15.77
C SER A 416 -10.78 3.31 14.28
N MET A 417 -11.37 4.28 13.57
CA MET A 417 -11.08 4.54 12.16
C MET A 417 -9.98 5.60 12.01
N PRO A 418 -9.34 5.68 10.83
CA PRO A 418 -8.44 6.80 10.49
C PRO A 418 -9.14 8.17 10.58
N ALA A 419 -8.35 9.25 10.61
CA ALA A 419 -8.85 10.62 10.64
C ALA A 419 -9.87 10.89 9.52
N GLY A 420 -11.01 11.53 9.80
CA GLY A 420 -11.98 11.84 8.74
C GLY A 420 -11.51 12.97 7.82
N TRP A 421 -12.02 13.02 6.58
CA TRP A 421 -11.96 14.24 5.76
C TRP A 421 -12.68 15.42 6.43
N GLU A 422 -12.24 16.65 6.10
CA GLU A 422 -12.83 17.86 6.65
C GLU A 422 -14.25 18.08 6.12
N GLU A 423 -14.44 17.94 4.80
CA GLU A 423 -15.71 18.14 4.12
C GLU A 423 -16.29 16.86 3.49
N GLY A 424 -17.62 16.84 3.34
CA GLY A 424 -18.34 15.74 2.71
C GLY A 424 -18.42 15.89 1.18
N HIS A 425 -17.61 15.13 0.44
CA HIS A 425 -17.47 15.21 -1.03
C HIS A 425 -18.29 14.16 -1.81
N ARG A 426 -19.59 14.03 -1.49
CA ARG A 426 -20.41 12.93 -2.01
C ARG A 426 -20.52 12.85 -3.53
N TYR A 427 -20.40 13.99 -4.24
CA TYR A 427 -20.56 14.02 -5.70
C TYR A 427 -19.24 13.70 -6.40
N GLU A 428 -18.13 14.16 -5.82
CA GLU A 428 -16.77 13.93 -6.26
C GLU A 428 -16.41 12.46 -6.05
N VAL A 429 -16.69 11.90 -4.86
CA VAL A 429 -16.53 10.46 -4.56
C VAL A 429 -17.30 9.61 -5.58
N ARG A 430 -18.56 9.95 -5.85
CA ARG A 430 -19.36 9.24 -6.86
C ARG A 430 -18.73 9.30 -8.24
N SER A 431 -18.35 10.50 -8.69
CA SER A 431 -17.81 10.72 -10.03
C SER A 431 -16.48 9.99 -10.19
N LEU A 432 -15.65 9.98 -9.15
CA LEU A 432 -14.39 9.27 -9.13
C LEU A 432 -14.58 7.76 -9.14
N LEU A 433 -15.54 7.21 -8.38
CA LEU A 433 -15.89 5.78 -8.43
C LEU A 433 -16.36 5.39 -9.84
N GLN A 434 -17.23 6.18 -10.48
CA GLN A 434 -17.69 5.90 -11.85
C GLN A 434 -16.55 5.88 -12.88
N GLU A 435 -15.49 6.67 -12.69
CA GLU A 435 -14.32 6.61 -13.57
C GLU A 435 -13.37 5.47 -13.21
N THR A 436 -13.09 5.31 -11.92
CA THR A 436 -12.10 4.37 -11.37
C THR A 436 -12.51 2.93 -11.59
N LEU A 437 -13.78 2.60 -11.31
CA LEU A 437 -14.29 1.23 -11.33
C LEU A 437 -14.49 0.68 -12.76
N LYS A 438 -14.11 1.42 -13.80
CA LYS A 438 -14.00 0.87 -15.16
C LYS A 438 -12.94 -0.23 -15.25
N ASP A 439 -11.88 -0.14 -14.45
CA ASP A 439 -10.82 -1.15 -14.36
C ASP A 439 -11.22 -2.30 -13.41
N ASP A 440 -10.96 -3.55 -13.82
CA ASP A 440 -11.34 -4.75 -13.06
C ASP A 440 -10.59 -4.87 -11.73
N ILE A 441 -9.31 -4.48 -11.69
CA ILE A 441 -8.48 -4.53 -10.48
C ILE A 441 -8.93 -3.44 -9.51
N ALA A 442 -9.26 -2.26 -10.03
CA ALA A 442 -9.84 -1.17 -9.26
C ALA A 442 -11.19 -1.56 -8.62
N LEU A 443 -12.08 -2.20 -9.39
CA LEU A 443 -13.35 -2.70 -8.86
C LEU A 443 -13.13 -3.68 -7.70
N GLN A 444 -12.30 -4.70 -7.92
CA GLN A 444 -12.00 -5.69 -6.89
C GLN A 444 -11.38 -5.05 -5.65
N THR A 445 -10.46 -4.09 -5.82
CA THR A 445 -9.78 -3.41 -4.70
C THR A 445 -10.76 -2.65 -3.82
N VAL A 446 -11.65 -1.83 -4.43
CA VAL A 446 -12.64 -1.04 -3.69
C VAL A 446 -13.70 -1.96 -3.06
N SER A 447 -14.17 -2.98 -3.77
CA SER A 447 -15.15 -3.94 -3.25
C SER A 447 -14.61 -4.75 -2.07
N ALA A 448 -13.36 -5.20 -2.13
CA ALA A 448 -12.71 -5.90 -1.02
C ALA A 448 -12.51 -4.99 0.20
N ALA A 449 -12.14 -3.72 -0.01
CA ALA A 449 -12.06 -2.76 1.07
C ALA A 449 -13.43 -2.49 1.73
N ALA A 450 -14.51 -2.46 0.93
CA ALA A 450 -15.86 -2.36 1.46
C ALA A 450 -16.22 -3.57 2.34
N GLY A 451 -15.93 -4.79 1.89
CA GLY A 451 -16.16 -6.01 2.69
C GLY A 451 -15.39 -6.04 4.02
N ARG A 452 -14.14 -5.56 4.03
CA ARG A 452 -13.38 -5.40 5.28
C ARG A 452 -14.05 -4.40 6.21
N TYR A 453 -14.49 -3.26 5.66
CA TYR A 453 -15.15 -2.22 6.43
C TYR A 453 -16.46 -2.72 7.05
N THR A 454 -17.29 -3.47 6.31
CA THR A 454 -18.54 -4.05 6.83
C THR A 454 -18.24 -5.05 7.94
N SER A 455 -17.25 -5.94 7.75
CA SER A 455 -16.85 -6.90 8.79
C SER A 455 -16.38 -6.19 10.07
N LEU A 456 -15.55 -5.14 9.96
CA LEU A 456 -15.11 -4.36 11.12
C LEU A 456 -16.28 -3.70 11.86
N ARG A 457 -17.26 -3.17 11.11
CA ARG A 457 -18.47 -2.55 11.68
C ARG A 457 -19.34 -3.57 12.42
N LEU A 458 -19.46 -4.78 11.90
CA LEU A 458 -20.18 -5.87 12.56
C LEU A 458 -19.43 -6.36 13.81
N ASP A 459 -18.10 -6.46 13.75
CA ASP A 459 -17.29 -6.85 14.89
C ASP A 459 -17.40 -5.84 16.05
N ASP A 460 -17.33 -4.55 15.74
CA ASP A 460 -17.56 -3.47 16.72
C ASP A 460 -18.96 -3.54 17.33
N ALA A 461 -19.99 -3.74 16.51
CA ALA A 461 -21.37 -3.86 16.99
C ALA A 461 -21.52 -5.03 17.97
N LEU A 462 -20.86 -6.17 17.72
CA LEU A 462 -20.91 -7.33 18.59
C LEU A 462 -20.02 -7.18 19.84
N GLU A 463 -18.97 -6.36 19.81
CA GLU A 463 -18.18 -6.03 21.01
C GLU A 463 -18.95 -5.19 22.03
N MET A 464 -20.00 -4.47 21.60
CA MET A 464 -20.87 -3.70 22.50
C MET A 464 -21.82 -4.57 23.34
N LEU A 465 -21.81 -5.90 23.15
CA LEU A 465 -22.64 -6.80 23.95
C LEU A 465 -22.16 -6.81 25.42
N PRO A 466 -23.08 -6.67 26.41
CA PRO A 466 -22.71 -6.71 27.81
C PRO A 466 -22.14 -8.09 28.18
N ALA A 467 -21.10 -8.09 29.04
CA ALA A 467 -20.34 -9.28 29.44
C ALA A 467 -21.15 -10.34 30.24
N ASP A 468 -22.39 -10.05 30.61
CA ASP A 468 -23.14 -10.86 31.56
C ASP A 468 -24.20 -11.74 30.87
N SER A 469 -23.95 -13.05 30.85
CA SER A 469 -25.01 -14.06 30.97
C SER A 469 -24.67 -15.06 32.08
N ASP A 470 -25.66 -15.39 32.88
CA ASP A 470 -25.61 -16.42 33.92
C ASP A 470 -25.62 -17.87 33.35
N GLY A 471 -25.32 -18.03 32.06
CA GLY A 471 -25.32 -19.32 31.35
C GLY A 471 -26.70 -19.98 31.24
N SER A 472 -27.79 -19.26 31.53
CA SER A 472 -29.15 -19.80 31.37
C SER A 472 -29.61 -19.74 29.92
N GLU A 473 -30.44 -20.71 29.51
CA GLU A 473 -31.02 -20.78 28.16
C GLU A 473 -31.81 -19.50 27.78
N ASP A 474 -32.47 -18.87 28.77
CA ASP A 474 -33.18 -17.60 28.59
C ASP A 474 -32.23 -16.43 28.35
N SER A 475 -31.05 -16.46 28.97
CA SER A 475 -30.01 -15.44 28.82
C SER A 475 -29.27 -15.57 27.49
N GLU A 476 -28.99 -16.79 27.04
CA GLU A 476 -28.42 -17.08 25.71
C GLU A 476 -29.35 -16.60 24.58
N LYS A 477 -30.65 -16.94 24.66
CA LYS A 477 -31.66 -16.44 23.71
C LYS A 477 -31.79 -14.91 23.74
N SER A 478 -31.64 -14.29 24.92
CA SER A 478 -31.64 -12.83 25.05
C SER A 478 -30.43 -12.17 24.39
N ASN A 479 -29.24 -12.75 24.56
CA ASN A 479 -28.00 -12.24 23.98
C ASN A 479 -27.97 -12.41 22.46
N LEU A 480 -28.41 -13.57 21.94
CA LEU A 480 -28.58 -13.77 20.49
C LEU A 480 -29.56 -12.75 19.89
N LYS A 481 -30.68 -12.47 20.58
CA LYS A 481 -31.64 -11.45 20.13
C LYS A 481 -31.02 -10.05 20.09
N LYS A 482 -30.27 -9.64 21.12
CA LYS A 482 -29.56 -8.35 21.16
C LYS A 482 -28.51 -8.27 20.04
N ALA A 483 -27.68 -9.29 19.90
CA ALA A 483 -26.67 -9.40 18.85
C ALA A 483 -27.31 -9.28 17.47
N SER A 484 -28.39 -10.02 17.22
CA SER A 484 -29.12 -9.96 15.95
C SER A 484 -29.72 -8.57 15.67
N SER A 485 -30.19 -7.87 16.71
CA SER A 485 -30.72 -6.51 16.58
C SER A 485 -29.63 -5.50 16.25
N LEU A 486 -28.42 -5.67 16.79
CA LEU A 486 -27.26 -4.82 16.50
C LEU A 486 -26.76 -5.05 15.07
N ILE A 487 -26.64 -6.31 14.63
CA ILE A 487 -26.29 -6.65 13.26
C ILE A 487 -27.28 -6.03 12.27
N VAL A 488 -28.59 -6.19 12.47
CA VAL A 488 -29.61 -5.61 11.57
C VAL A 488 -29.46 -4.09 11.42
N GLN A 489 -29.07 -3.38 12.48
CA GLN A 489 -28.83 -1.93 12.42
C GLN A 489 -27.62 -1.57 11.54
N LYS A 490 -26.61 -2.45 11.44
CA LYS A 490 -25.41 -2.24 10.63
C LYS A 490 -25.59 -2.71 9.18
N LEU A 491 -26.40 -3.74 8.96
CA LEU A 491 -26.73 -4.23 7.61
C LEU A 491 -27.36 -3.17 6.70
N TYR A 492 -28.13 -2.22 7.24
CA TYR A 492 -28.70 -1.13 6.44
C TYR A 492 -27.61 -0.23 5.83
N PRO A 493 -26.73 0.40 6.63
CA PRO A 493 -25.66 1.20 6.03
C PRO A 493 -24.63 0.39 5.23
N ASP A 494 -24.41 -0.89 5.54
CA ASP A 494 -23.56 -1.79 4.75
C ASP A 494 -24.16 -2.08 3.37
N GLY A 495 -25.47 -2.33 3.31
CA GLY A 495 -26.21 -2.47 2.06
C GLY A 495 -26.10 -1.23 1.18
N ARG A 496 -26.26 -0.02 1.75
CA ARG A 496 -26.09 1.24 1.00
C ARG A 496 -24.68 1.38 0.44
N LEU A 497 -23.65 1.03 1.21
CA LEU A 497 -22.26 1.11 0.76
C LEU A 497 -22.01 0.19 -0.45
N LEU A 498 -22.39 -1.08 -0.36
CA LEU A 498 -22.19 -2.04 -1.45
C LEU A 498 -22.97 -1.64 -2.70
N GLY A 499 -24.23 -1.22 -2.51
CA GLY A 499 -25.07 -0.71 -3.61
C GLY A 499 -24.46 0.52 -4.27
N TYR A 500 -23.94 1.46 -3.49
CA TYR A 500 -23.32 2.68 -4.02
C TYR A 500 -22.10 2.40 -4.90
N ILE A 501 -21.24 1.45 -4.49
CA ILE A 501 -20.10 0.99 -5.30
C ILE A 501 -20.59 0.31 -6.58
N GLN A 502 -21.57 -0.59 -6.48
CA GLN A 502 -22.13 -1.30 -7.62
C GLN A 502 -22.78 -0.33 -8.62
N GLY A 503 -23.67 0.56 -8.18
CA GLY A 503 -24.30 1.56 -9.07
C GLY A 503 -23.30 2.51 -9.73
N ALA A 504 -22.22 2.89 -9.03
CA ALA A 504 -21.14 3.66 -9.63
C ALA A 504 -20.38 2.84 -10.69
N ALA A 505 -20.07 1.57 -10.43
CA ALA A 505 -19.42 0.69 -11.38
C ALA A 505 -20.27 0.46 -12.64
N GLU A 506 -21.57 0.17 -12.48
CA GLU A 506 -22.50 -0.02 -13.60
C GLU A 506 -22.57 1.23 -14.47
N LYS A 507 -22.72 2.40 -13.84
CA LYS A 507 -22.77 3.69 -14.54
C LYS A 507 -21.48 4.01 -15.29
N GLY A 508 -20.34 3.73 -14.67
CA GLY A 508 -19.02 3.96 -15.22
C GLY A 508 -18.69 3.08 -16.42
N ARG A 509 -19.01 1.79 -16.31
CA ARG A 509 -18.72 0.77 -17.31
C ARG A 509 -19.71 0.79 -18.47
N GLY A 510 -20.98 1.11 -18.20
CA GLY A 510 -22.05 0.96 -19.18
C GLY A 510 -22.32 -0.49 -19.55
N ASP A 511 -22.02 -1.42 -18.63
CA ASP A 511 -22.23 -2.85 -18.82
C ASP A 511 -23.73 -3.18 -18.87
N GLU A 512 -24.10 -4.15 -19.70
CA GLU A 512 -25.46 -4.66 -19.82
C GLU A 512 -25.45 -6.20 -19.97
N GLY A 513 -26.53 -6.87 -19.59
CA GLY A 513 -26.70 -8.32 -19.79
C GLY A 513 -25.60 -9.15 -19.14
N GLU A 514 -24.99 -10.09 -19.89
CA GLU A 514 -23.98 -11.02 -19.39
C GLU A 514 -22.72 -10.32 -18.84
N GLN A 515 -22.34 -9.17 -19.42
CA GLN A 515 -21.21 -8.39 -18.94
C GLN A 515 -21.51 -7.76 -17.57
N LEU A 516 -22.75 -7.31 -17.38
CA LEU A 516 -23.20 -6.78 -16.11
C LEU A 516 -23.24 -7.86 -15.02
N ASP A 517 -23.70 -9.07 -15.37
CA ASP A 517 -23.67 -10.22 -14.45
C ASP A 517 -22.23 -10.57 -14.03
N ALA A 518 -21.27 -10.51 -14.97
CA ALA A 518 -19.85 -10.75 -14.68
C ALA A 518 -19.26 -9.66 -13.75
N THR A 519 -19.57 -8.39 -14.00
CA THR A 519 -19.15 -7.26 -13.14
C THR A 519 -19.71 -7.40 -11.73
N ASN A 520 -21.00 -7.71 -11.62
CA ASN A 520 -21.69 -7.92 -10.35
C ASN A 520 -21.12 -9.13 -9.59
N GLN A 521 -20.79 -10.22 -10.29
CA GLN A 521 -20.17 -11.39 -9.66
C GLN A 521 -18.75 -11.10 -9.18
N MET A 522 -17.96 -10.35 -9.94
CA MET A 522 -16.62 -9.91 -9.55
C MET A 522 -16.65 -9.02 -8.31
N LEU A 523 -17.57 -8.06 -8.26
CA LEU A 523 -17.79 -7.20 -7.10
C LEU A 523 -18.12 -8.01 -5.85
N LEU A 524 -19.05 -8.97 -5.94
CA LEU A 524 -19.44 -9.81 -4.80
C LEU A 524 -18.30 -10.74 -4.34
N ASN A 525 -17.56 -11.33 -5.28
CA ASN A 525 -16.41 -12.18 -4.94
C ASN A 525 -15.35 -11.39 -4.18
N ALA A 526 -15.01 -10.20 -4.67
CA ALA A 526 -14.03 -9.34 -4.03
C ALA A 526 -14.53 -8.83 -2.66
N PHE A 527 -15.81 -8.48 -2.55
CA PHE A 527 -16.44 -8.12 -1.28
C PHE A 527 -16.29 -9.25 -0.25
N ASP A 528 -16.63 -10.49 -0.62
CA ASP A 528 -16.45 -11.66 0.25
C ASP A 528 -14.99 -11.87 0.65
N ASP A 529 -14.05 -11.76 -0.30
CA ASP A 529 -12.61 -11.86 -0.02
C ASP A 529 -12.19 -10.78 0.99
N GLY A 530 -12.79 -9.60 0.92
CA GLY A 530 -12.67 -8.54 1.92
C GLY A 530 -13.16 -8.97 3.31
N VAL A 531 -14.42 -9.39 3.39
CA VAL A 531 -15.10 -9.82 4.64
C VAL A 531 -14.31 -10.91 5.37
N TYR A 532 -13.85 -11.92 4.63
CA TYR A 532 -13.23 -13.12 5.20
C TYR A 532 -11.69 -13.13 5.14
N SER A 533 -11.08 -12.00 4.78
CA SER A 533 -9.63 -11.87 4.86
C SER A 533 -9.15 -11.96 6.31
N THR A 534 -8.29 -12.94 6.60
CA THR A 534 -7.67 -13.04 7.93
C THR A 534 -6.49 -12.07 8.04
N ALA A 535 -6.27 -11.46 9.20
CA ALA A 535 -5.05 -10.70 9.48
C ALA A 535 -3.77 -11.54 9.26
N ASP A 536 -3.84 -12.87 9.48
CA ASP A 536 -2.76 -13.83 9.25
C ASP A 536 -2.34 -13.98 7.77
N THR A 537 -3.22 -13.69 6.82
CA THR A 537 -2.90 -13.78 5.37
C THR A 537 -2.15 -12.56 4.83
N VAL A 538 -2.02 -11.49 5.63
CA VAL A 538 -1.40 -10.21 5.21
C VAL A 538 -0.12 -9.90 6.01
N ALA A 539 0.08 -10.58 7.14
CA ALA A 539 1.31 -10.53 7.91
C ALA A 539 2.12 -11.80 7.65
N GLY A 540 3.23 -11.69 6.93
CA GLY A 540 4.27 -12.70 6.96
C GLY A 540 4.91 -12.77 8.34
N ALA A 541 4.26 -13.44 9.31
CA ALA A 541 4.82 -14.19 10.46
C ALA A 541 3.80 -14.41 11.59
N ALA A 542 3.46 -15.69 11.80
CA ALA A 542 3.16 -16.37 13.07
C ALA A 542 2.20 -15.74 14.13
N GLY A 543 0.93 -16.17 14.09
CA GLY A 543 0.28 -16.84 15.24
C GLY A 543 -0.81 -16.07 16.01
N PRO A 544 -1.79 -16.78 16.61
CA PRO A 544 -3.16 -16.29 16.76
C PRO A 544 -3.43 -15.61 18.10
N ALA A 545 -4.26 -14.56 18.09
CA ALA A 545 -5.24 -14.27 19.14
C ALA A 545 -6.17 -13.12 18.71
N TRP A 546 -7.45 -13.45 18.52
CA TRP A 546 -8.53 -12.47 18.51
C TRP A 546 -8.62 -11.80 19.89
N GLY A 547 -8.46 -10.48 19.90
CA GLY A 547 -8.51 -9.67 21.12
C GLY A 547 -7.73 -8.38 20.96
N GLY A 548 -8.43 -7.28 20.64
CA GLY A 548 -7.99 -5.91 20.88
C GLY A 548 -6.86 -5.33 20.00
N MET A 549 -5.97 -6.14 19.44
CA MET A 549 -4.81 -5.67 18.64
C MET A 549 -5.03 -5.65 17.11
N ALA A 550 -6.12 -6.24 16.60
CA ALA A 550 -6.48 -6.17 15.18
C ALA A 550 -6.87 -4.75 14.70
N ARG A 551 -7.04 -3.80 15.64
CA ARG A 551 -7.35 -2.39 15.36
C ARG A 551 -6.15 -1.56 14.90
N GLN A 552 -4.90 -2.07 15.02
CA GLN A 552 -3.69 -1.24 14.84
C GLN A 552 -2.98 -1.37 13.49
N SER A 553 -3.44 -2.25 12.60
CA SER A 553 -2.81 -2.41 11.29
C SER A 553 -3.87 -2.44 10.19
N ALA A 554 -4.46 -1.28 9.92
CA ALA A 554 -4.86 -0.97 8.54
C ALA A 554 -3.58 -0.91 7.70
N GLN A 555 -3.05 -2.10 7.35
CA GLN A 555 -2.12 -2.24 6.23
C GLN A 555 -2.82 -1.66 4.99
N SER A 556 -2.05 -1.08 4.06
CA SER A 556 -2.62 -0.54 2.82
C SER A 556 -3.57 -1.57 2.20
N TYR A 557 -4.82 -1.16 1.96
CA TYR A 557 -5.91 -2.05 1.56
C TYR A 557 -5.62 -2.79 0.23
N THR A 558 -4.57 -2.35 -0.49
CA THR A 558 -4.05 -2.87 -1.76
C THR A 558 -3.34 -4.22 -1.65
N VAL A 559 -2.60 -4.49 -0.55
CA VAL A 559 -1.70 -5.67 -0.49
C VAL A 559 -2.45 -6.98 -0.30
N ALA A 560 -3.58 -6.91 0.41
CA ALA A 560 -4.22 -8.07 0.98
C ALA A 560 -5.31 -8.72 0.10
N ALA A 561 -5.97 -7.94 -0.77
CA ALA A 561 -7.04 -8.43 -1.64
C ALA A 561 -6.51 -9.18 -2.89
N LEU A 562 -5.27 -8.89 -3.30
CA LEU A 562 -4.72 -9.37 -4.58
C LEU A 562 -3.88 -10.64 -4.49
N GLN A 563 -3.39 -11.01 -3.29
CA GLN A 563 -2.36 -12.05 -3.17
C GLN A 563 -2.90 -13.47 -2.95
N ASN A 564 -4.14 -13.66 -2.48
CA ASN A 564 -4.79 -14.96 -2.36
C ASN A 564 -6.31 -14.78 -2.20
N PRO A 565 -7.13 -14.92 -3.26
CA PRO A 565 -8.58 -15.00 -3.07
C PRO A 565 -8.91 -16.22 -2.19
N ILE A 566 -9.47 -15.99 -1.01
CA ILE A 566 -9.82 -17.04 -0.04
C ILE A 566 -11.15 -17.69 -0.45
N VAL A 567 -12.03 -16.91 -1.08
CA VAL A 567 -13.43 -17.27 -1.36
C VAL A 567 -13.76 -17.16 -2.87
N GLY A 568 -12.97 -16.40 -3.64
CA GLY A 568 -13.11 -16.25 -5.10
C GLY A 568 -12.76 -17.50 -5.93
N ALA A 569 -13.67 -18.47 -6.00
CA ALA A 569 -13.58 -19.57 -6.95
C ALA A 569 -14.18 -19.19 -8.32
N PRO A 570 -13.54 -19.57 -9.45
CA PRO A 570 -13.99 -19.21 -10.80
C PRO A 570 -15.32 -19.84 -11.27
N ASP A 571 -15.91 -20.77 -10.48
CA ASP A 571 -17.15 -21.49 -10.84
C ASP A 571 -18.43 -20.90 -10.19
N ARG A 572 -18.35 -19.71 -9.59
CA ARG A 572 -19.48 -19.05 -8.91
C ARG A 572 -20.41 -18.32 -9.89
N SER A 573 -21.71 -18.60 -9.82
CA SER A 573 -22.74 -18.01 -10.70
C SER A 573 -23.96 -17.48 -9.93
N ASP A 574 -23.78 -17.04 -8.68
CA ASP A 574 -24.89 -16.61 -7.80
C ASP A 574 -25.69 -15.45 -8.41
N VAL A 575 -24.99 -14.47 -9.02
CA VAL A 575 -25.65 -13.34 -9.69
C VAL A 575 -26.48 -13.81 -10.88
N GLN A 576 -25.95 -14.73 -11.70
CA GLN A 576 -26.68 -15.28 -12.85
C GLN A 576 -27.86 -16.16 -12.40
N GLU A 577 -27.73 -16.87 -11.27
CA GLU A 577 -28.75 -17.81 -10.78
C GLU A 577 -29.90 -17.10 -10.06
N PHE A 578 -29.60 -16.05 -9.28
CA PHE A 578 -30.56 -15.42 -8.36
C PHE A 578 -30.82 -13.92 -8.63
N GLY A 579 -29.97 -13.27 -9.41
CA GLY A 579 -29.93 -11.81 -9.54
C GLY A 579 -29.17 -11.13 -8.39
N ILE A 580 -28.64 -9.93 -8.64
CA ILE A 580 -27.75 -9.23 -7.70
C ILE A 580 -28.39 -8.98 -6.33
N SER A 581 -29.65 -8.53 -6.26
CA SER A 581 -30.31 -8.22 -4.98
C SER A 581 -30.43 -9.44 -4.05
N GLU A 582 -30.77 -10.61 -4.60
CA GLU A 582 -30.88 -11.84 -3.82
C GLU A 582 -29.50 -12.42 -3.49
N ALA A 583 -28.52 -12.29 -4.39
CA ALA A 583 -27.13 -12.64 -4.09
C ALA A 583 -26.58 -11.80 -2.93
N VAL A 584 -26.73 -10.46 -2.98
CA VAL A 584 -26.37 -9.53 -1.89
C VAL A 584 -27.03 -9.93 -0.57
N ARG A 585 -28.34 -10.19 -0.59
CA ARG A 585 -29.08 -10.66 0.59
C ARG A 585 -28.39 -11.88 1.20
N ARG A 586 -28.09 -12.89 0.40
CA ARG A 586 -27.50 -14.16 0.86
C ARG A 586 -26.12 -13.96 1.44
N HIS A 587 -25.27 -13.16 0.81
CA HIS A 587 -23.91 -12.91 1.27
C HIS A 587 -23.90 -12.18 2.62
N PHE A 588 -24.71 -11.14 2.79
CA PHE A 588 -24.87 -10.47 4.09
C PHE A 588 -25.43 -11.38 5.19
N LEU A 589 -26.34 -12.30 4.82
CA LEU A 589 -26.81 -13.33 5.77
C LEU A 589 -25.68 -14.29 6.15
N VAL A 590 -24.86 -14.74 5.21
CA VAL A 590 -23.72 -15.61 5.53
C VAL A 590 -22.74 -14.90 6.46
N GLU A 591 -22.39 -13.65 6.19
CA GLU A 591 -21.51 -12.84 7.07
C GLU A 591 -22.11 -12.72 8.47
N ALA A 592 -23.36 -12.29 8.59
CA ALA A 592 -24.03 -12.11 9.87
C ALA A 592 -24.04 -13.40 10.72
N TYR A 593 -24.39 -14.54 10.11
CA TYR A 593 -24.44 -15.80 10.84
C TYR A 593 -23.05 -16.37 11.15
N SER A 594 -22.06 -16.13 10.29
CA SER A 594 -20.66 -16.49 10.56
C SER A 594 -20.11 -15.72 11.77
N LYS A 595 -20.37 -14.41 11.89
CA LYS A 595 -19.94 -13.60 13.04
C LYS A 595 -20.61 -14.03 14.34
N LEU A 596 -21.88 -14.46 14.28
CA LEU A 596 -22.56 -15.04 15.43
C LEU A 596 -21.95 -16.39 15.83
N ASP A 597 -21.61 -17.25 14.87
CA ASP A 597 -20.95 -18.54 15.07
C ASP A 597 -19.57 -18.37 15.73
N GLU A 598 -18.74 -17.47 15.18
CA GLU A 598 -17.39 -17.16 15.67
C GLU A 598 -17.38 -16.63 17.11
N ARG A 599 -18.43 -15.92 17.52
CA ARG A 599 -18.62 -15.41 18.89
C ARG A 599 -19.28 -16.43 19.82
N GLY A 600 -19.60 -17.64 19.34
CA GLY A 600 -20.30 -18.67 20.10
C GLY A 600 -21.73 -18.30 20.49
N LEU A 601 -22.37 -17.41 19.72
CA LEU A 601 -23.73 -16.91 19.99
C LEU A 601 -24.81 -17.77 19.34
N LEU A 602 -24.46 -18.66 18.41
CA LEU A 602 -25.41 -19.61 17.82
C LEU A 602 -25.75 -20.73 18.82
N PRO A 603 -27.04 -21.09 18.99
CA PRO A 603 -27.42 -22.18 19.88
C PRO A 603 -26.90 -23.53 19.38
N ALA A 604 -26.54 -24.44 20.30
CA ALA A 604 -26.07 -25.79 19.93
C ALA A 604 -27.08 -26.57 19.07
N GLY A 605 -28.39 -26.36 19.30
CA GLY A 605 -29.46 -26.96 18.50
C GLY A 605 -29.47 -26.51 17.04
N ALA A 606 -28.89 -25.35 16.72
CA ALA A 606 -28.82 -24.85 15.34
C ALA A 606 -28.00 -25.76 14.40
N TYR A 607 -27.19 -26.69 14.92
CA TYR A 607 -26.43 -27.65 14.09
C TYR A 607 -27.11 -29.03 14.02
N GLU A 608 -28.27 -29.19 14.64
CA GLU A 608 -29.05 -30.42 14.70
C GLU A 608 -30.35 -30.26 13.91
N ASN A 609 -30.74 -31.32 13.21
CA ASN A 609 -32.01 -31.38 12.53
C ASN A 609 -33.15 -31.66 13.55
N PRO A 610 -34.44 -31.59 13.13
CA PRO A 610 -35.57 -31.84 14.03
C PRO A 610 -35.59 -33.22 14.73
N ASP A 611 -34.80 -34.19 14.25
CA ASP A 611 -34.65 -35.51 14.86
C ASP A 611 -33.51 -35.56 15.91
N GLY A 612 -32.87 -34.42 16.23
CA GLY A 612 -31.73 -34.31 17.13
C GLY A 612 -30.43 -34.88 16.55
N ARG A 613 -30.33 -35.00 15.22
CA ARG A 613 -29.12 -35.46 14.53
C ARG A 613 -28.45 -34.28 13.86
N ARG A 614 -27.13 -34.22 13.94
CA ARG A 614 -26.38 -33.17 13.24
C ARG A 614 -26.69 -33.11 11.75
N TYR A 615 -26.83 -31.90 11.22
CA TYR A 615 -26.90 -31.68 9.78
C TYR A 615 -25.65 -32.25 9.10
N THR A 616 -25.84 -32.76 7.88
CA THR A 616 -24.77 -33.35 7.06
C THR A 616 -24.35 -32.41 5.93
N TYR A 617 -24.54 -31.10 6.11
CA TYR A 617 -24.15 -30.11 5.11
C TYR A 617 -22.63 -29.98 5.05
N ALA A 618 -22.07 -29.88 3.84
CA ALA A 618 -20.62 -29.84 3.64
C ALA A 618 -19.95 -28.64 4.32
N TRP A 619 -20.70 -27.55 4.49
CA TRP A 619 -20.28 -26.31 5.14
C TRP A 619 -20.49 -26.27 6.66
N MET A 620 -20.98 -27.35 7.27
CA MET A 620 -21.02 -27.48 8.73
C MET A 620 -19.91 -28.45 9.17
N LYS A 621 -18.81 -27.89 9.67
CA LYS A 621 -17.63 -28.67 10.10
C LYS A 621 -17.49 -28.67 11.61
N GLN A 622 -16.59 -29.51 12.12
CA GLN A 622 -16.10 -29.39 13.47
C GLN A 622 -14.80 -28.58 13.47
N ASP A 623 -14.62 -27.74 14.47
CA ASP A 623 -13.35 -27.08 14.75
C ASP A 623 -12.31 -28.06 15.34
N SER A 624 -11.13 -27.56 15.70
CA SER A 624 -10.07 -28.36 16.33
C SER A 624 -10.44 -28.89 17.72
N THR A 625 -11.50 -28.35 18.34
CA THR A 625 -12.01 -28.75 19.66
C THR A 625 -13.18 -29.74 19.56
N GLY A 626 -13.69 -30.00 18.36
CA GLY A 626 -14.84 -30.87 18.10
C GLY A 626 -16.20 -30.16 18.19
N LEU A 627 -16.23 -28.84 18.37
CA LEU A 627 -17.44 -28.03 18.34
C LEU A 627 -17.87 -27.76 16.90
N PRO A 628 -19.18 -27.76 16.61
CA PRO A 628 -19.66 -27.44 15.28
C PRO A 628 -19.40 -25.96 14.95
N LYS A 629 -19.07 -25.68 13.70
CA LYS A 629 -18.86 -24.34 13.14
C LYS A 629 -19.30 -24.26 11.68
N LEU A 630 -19.54 -23.05 11.22
CA LEU A 630 -19.77 -22.72 9.83
C LEU A 630 -18.43 -22.65 9.10
N ASP A 631 -18.34 -23.34 7.96
CA ASP A 631 -17.25 -23.19 6.99
C ASP A 631 -17.75 -22.31 5.85
N VAL A 632 -17.53 -21.01 6.01
CA VAL A 632 -17.94 -19.98 5.06
C VAL A 632 -17.34 -20.23 3.69
N ALA A 633 -16.05 -20.58 3.62
CA ALA A 633 -15.40 -20.84 2.34
C ALA A 633 -16.14 -21.93 1.58
N VAL A 634 -16.50 -23.05 2.24
CA VAL A 634 -17.29 -24.11 1.60
C VAL A 634 -18.72 -23.67 1.29
N LEU A 635 -19.36 -22.92 2.19
CA LEU A 635 -20.73 -22.41 2.00
C LEU A 635 -20.84 -21.55 0.75
N LEU A 636 -19.87 -20.66 0.56
CA LEU A 636 -19.82 -19.70 -0.52
C LEU A 636 -19.24 -20.30 -1.81
N PHE A 637 -18.36 -21.30 -1.74
CA PHE A 637 -17.71 -21.92 -2.90
C PHE A 637 -18.68 -22.52 -3.94
N ASN A 638 -19.87 -22.97 -3.54
CA ASN A 638 -20.82 -23.64 -4.43
C ASN A 638 -22.22 -23.06 -4.27
N SER A 639 -22.80 -22.53 -5.36
CA SER A 639 -24.14 -21.93 -5.34
C SER A 639 -25.22 -22.92 -4.85
N GLY A 640 -25.02 -24.23 -5.04
CA GLY A 640 -25.89 -25.30 -4.53
C GLY A 640 -25.91 -25.44 -3.00
N ASN A 641 -24.98 -24.85 -2.28
CA ASN A 641 -24.99 -24.78 -0.81
C ASN A 641 -25.91 -23.66 -0.30
N ILE A 642 -26.13 -22.60 -1.09
CA ILE A 642 -26.92 -21.45 -0.65
C ILE A 642 -28.41 -21.81 -0.44
N PRO A 643 -29.07 -22.64 -1.26
CA PRO A 643 -30.41 -23.15 -0.94
C PRO A 643 -30.47 -23.96 0.36
N GLN A 644 -29.41 -24.72 0.69
CA GLN A 644 -29.34 -25.46 1.96
C GLN A 644 -29.25 -24.50 3.14
N PHE A 645 -28.43 -23.46 3.01
CA PHE A 645 -28.33 -22.38 4.00
C PHE A 645 -29.65 -21.63 4.17
N ALA A 646 -30.32 -21.26 3.08
CA ALA A 646 -31.64 -20.63 3.12
C ALA A 646 -32.67 -21.51 3.84
N SER A 647 -32.65 -22.83 3.62
CA SER A 647 -33.50 -23.78 4.36
C SER A 647 -33.11 -23.88 5.84
N TRP A 648 -31.83 -23.81 6.16
CA TRP A 648 -31.32 -23.83 7.53
C TRP A 648 -31.72 -22.59 8.33
N LEU A 649 -31.80 -21.42 7.70
CA LEU A 649 -32.29 -20.19 8.34
C LEU A 649 -33.73 -20.31 8.88
N LEU A 650 -34.50 -21.31 8.43
CA LEU A 650 -35.85 -21.59 8.90
C LEU A 650 -35.89 -22.49 10.15
N ASP A 651 -34.74 -22.96 10.64
CA ASP A 651 -34.64 -23.86 11.78
C ASP A 651 -35.30 -23.28 13.05
N PRO A 652 -36.06 -24.06 13.84
CA PRO A 652 -36.71 -23.54 15.05
C PRO A 652 -35.76 -22.90 16.07
N ASP A 653 -34.53 -23.40 16.22
CA ASP A 653 -33.58 -22.88 17.22
C ASP A 653 -33.05 -21.49 16.86
N LEU A 654 -33.13 -21.13 15.59
CA LEU A 654 -32.79 -19.80 15.11
C LEU A 654 -33.99 -18.84 15.19
N SER A 655 -35.19 -19.26 15.64
CA SER A 655 -36.46 -18.48 15.49
C SER A 655 -36.49 -17.15 16.24
N GLY A 656 -35.56 -16.93 17.16
CA GLY A 656 -35.37 -15.66 17.87
C GLY A 656 -34.56 -14.62 17.10
N VAL A 657 -34.00 -14.96 15.94
CA VAL A 657 -33.08 -14.12 15.17
C VAL A 657 -33.85 -13.26 14.16
N THR A 658 -33.76 -11.94 14.29
CA THR A 658 -34.45 -10.99 13.40
C THR A 658 -33.78 -10.80 12.03
N ILE A 659 -32.58 -11.36 11.83
CA ILE A 659 -31.77 -11.17 10.62
C ILE A 659 -32.28 -12.00 9.43
N ARG A 660 -33.01 -13.11 9.67
CA ARG A 660 -33.39 -14.14 8.66
C ARG A 660 -33.99 -13.61 7.36
N ASP A 661 -34.67 -12.47 7.44
CA ASP A 661 -35.33 -11.88 6.30
C ASP A 661 -34.39 -11.05 5.43
N GLY A 662 -33.24 -10.58 5.94
CA GLY A 662 -32.23 -9.82 5.18
C GLY A 662 -32.72 -8.51 4.52
N VAL A 663 -34.02 -8.21 4.60
CA VAL A 663 -34.72 -7.13 3.91
C VAL A 663 -34.05 -5.75 4.09
N PRO A 664 -33.60 -5.37 5.31
CA PRO A 664 -32.99 -4.06 5.49
C PRO A 664 -31.72 -3.83 4.66
N ALA A 665 -30.95 -4.88 4.37
CA ALA A 665 -29.75 -4.77 3.54
C ALA A 665 -30.11 -4.59 2.05
N VAL A 666 -31.16 -5.29 1.58
CA VAL A 666 -31.59 -5.26 0.18
C VAL A 666 -32.24 -3.92 -0.17
N ASP A 667 -33.18 -3.45 0.65
CA ASP A 667 -33.82 -2.15 0.44
C ASP A 667 -32.77 -1.02 0.46
N ALA A 668 -31.78 -1.14 1.34
CA ALA A 668 -30.66 -0.21 1.42
C ALA A 668 -29.72 -0.30 0.22
N PHE A 669 -29.45 -1.50 -0.27
CA PHE A 669 -28.64 -1.74 -1.46
C PHE A 669 -29.21 -1.02 -2.68
N GLU A 670 -30.52 -1.12 -2.91
CA GLU A 670 -31.18 -0.42 -4.03
C GLU A 670 -31.06 1.12 -3.89
N VAL A 671 -31.21 1.65 -2.68
CA VAL A 671 -31.02 3.10 -2.41
C VAL A 671 -29.57 3.52 -2.65
N GLY A 672 -28.61 2.70 -2.25
CA GLY A 672 -27.19 2.91 -2.50
C GLY A 672 -26.89 2.91 -4.00
N HIS A 673 -27.37 1.90 -4.71
CA HIS A 673 -27.25 1.72 -6.15
C HIS A 673 -27.71 2.96 -6.92
N ASP A 674 -28.92 3.44 -6.63
CA ASP A 674 -29.45 4.63 -7.28
C ASP A 674 -28.60 5.87 -7.00
N ALA A 675 -28.09 6.01 -5.77
CA ALA A 675 -27.21 7.13 -5.41
C ALA A 675 -25.85 7.06 -6.12
N GLY A 676 -25.29 5.87 -6.30
CA GLY A 676 -24.03 5.63 -7.00
C GLY A 676 -24.14 5.81 -8.51
N GLY A 677 -25.27 5.42 -9.10
CA GLY A 677 -25.52 5.48 -10.54
C GLY A 677 -26.11 6.81 -11.07
N ALA A 678 -26.58 7.68 -10.18
CA ALA A 678 -27.10 9.01 -10.50
C ALA A 678 -26.03 9.94 -11.10
#